data_AF-A0A8I5TA71-F1
#
_entry.id   AF-A0A8I5TA71-F1
#
_cell.length_a   1.000
_cell.length_b   1.000
_cell.length_c   1.000
_cell.angle_alpha   90.00
_cell.angle_beta   90.00
_cell.angle_gamma   90.00
#
_symmetry.space_group_name_H-M   'P 1'
#
loop_
_entity.id
_entity.type
_entity.pdbx_description
1 polymer ?
#
loop_
_entity_poly.entity_id
_entity_poly.type
_entity_poly.pdbx_seq_one_letter_code
_entity_poly.pdbx_strand_id
1 'polypeptide(L)'
;MGARLSRRRLPADPSLTLDALPPELLVQLLSHVPPRALVTRCRPVCRAWRDIVDGPTVWLLQLARDRSAEGRALYAVAQRCLPSKEDKEEFPLCALARYCLRAPFGRNLIFNSCGEQGFRGWEVEHGGNGWAIEKNLTPVPGAPSQTCFVTSFEWCSKRQLVDLVMEGVWQELLDSAQIEICVADWWGARENCGCVYQLRVRLLDVYEKEVVKFSASPDPVLQWTERGCRQISTWQELRQLREQIRSLEEEKAAVTEGVRALLANQDSGEVQQDPKYQGLRARGREIRKELVHLYPREAQLEEQFYLQALKLPNQTHPDVPVGDESQARVLHVVGDKPVFSFRPRGHLEIGEKLDIIRQKRLSHVSGHRSYYLRGAGALLQHGLVNFTFNKLLHRGFTPMTVPDLLRGAVFEGCGMTPNANPSQIYNIDPARFKDLNLAGTAEVGLAGYFMDHAVAFRDLPVRMVCSSTCYRAETNTGQEPWGLYRVHHFTKVEMFGVTGPGLEQSSQLLEEFLSLQMEILTELGLHFRVLDMPTQELGLPTYRKFDIEAWMPGRGHFGEVTSASNCTDFQSRRLHIMFQTETGELQFAHTVNATACAVPRLLIALLESNQQKDGSVLVPPALQPYLGTDRITATTHVPLQYIGPNQPRKPGLPGQPALTRCLAEVVTEVLTVGQVQRGPCTALLHKELCGIEPHGCASTEEKGLLLGDFKKQEAGKTRSSQEVRDEEEEEVAERTHKSEVQEQAIRTQGHHQLHQEEDEKEEKEDEEEKEERKRGPVETFEDLWQRHLENGGDLQKRVAEKASDKETTQFQAEEEGVRVLGGDHSLWQGAERGGGERHEDSPHPHHHHHQPEAEPRQEKEEASEREEKEVEQLEHLRDELKKVTETLGEQLRREG
;
A
#
# COMPACT_ATOMS: atom_id res chain seq x y z
N MET A 1 -47.48 -71.98 -7.82
CA MET A 1 -47.41 -72.48 -6.44
C MET A 1 -47.33 -71.26 -5.52
N GLY A 2 -48.33 -70.81 -4.76
CA GLY A 2 -49.49 -71.49 -4.21
C GLY A 2 -49.32 -71.71 -2.70
N ALA A 3 -49.32 -70.65 -1.88
CA ALA A 3 -49.69 -70.73 -0.46
C ALA A 3 -49.93 -69.33 0.13
N ARG A 4 -51.21 -69.02 0.38
CA ARG A 4 -51.64 -67.99 1.34
C ARG A 4 -51.21 -68.44 2.73
N LEU A 5 -50.53 -67.57 3.49
CA LEU A 5 -50.50 -67.66 4.94
C LEU A 5 -51.16 -66.43 5.55
N SER A 6 -52.09 -66.74 6.44
CA SER A 6 -53.13 -65.93 7.04
C SER A 6 -52.63 -64.78 7.91
N ARG A 7 -53.19 -63.59 7.73
CA ARG A 7 -53.28 -62.57 8.80
C ARG A 7 -54.11 -63.14 9.96
N ARG A 8 -53.45 -63.62 11.02
CA ARG A 8 -54.06 -63.66 12.35
C ARG A 8 -54.18 -62.22 12.84
N ARG A 9 -55.39 -61.82 13.24
CA ARG A 9 -55.65 -60.58 13.97
C ARG A 9 -54.87 -60.61 15.28
N LEU A 10 -53.95 -59.67 15.45
CA LEU A 10 -53.57 -59.17 16.78
C LEU A 10 -54.64 -58.17 17.23
N PRO A 11 -54.88 -58.01 18.54
CA PRO A 11 -56.00 -57.25 19.08
C PRO A 11 -55.92 -55.77 18.66
N ALA A 12 -57.08 -55.14 18.55
CA ALA A 12 -57.18 -53.69 18.44
C ALA A 12 -56.50 -53.06 19.67
N ASP A 13 -55.31 -52.48 19.46
CA ASP A 13 -54.76 -51.50 20.38
C ASP A 13 -55.79 -50.37 20.48
N PRO A 14 -56.10 -49.86 21.68
CA PRO A 14 -57.08 -48.81 21.83
C PRO A 14 -56.62 -47.65 20.96
N SER A 15 -57.51 -47.15 20.08
CA SER A 15 -57.24 -45.91 19.37
C SER A 15 -56.96 -44.86 20.44
N LEU A 16 -55.68 -44.54 20.66
CA LEU A 16 -55.26 -43.42 21.46
C LEU A 16 -55.91 -42.21 20.81
N THR A 17 -57.00 -41.75 21.39
CA THR A 17 -57.61 -40.48 20.99
C THR A 17 -56.54 -39.44 21.31
N LEU A 18 -55.93 -38.88 20.28
CA LEU A 18 -54.88 -37.86 20.40
C LEU A 18 -55.33 -36.64 21.22
N ASP A 19 -56.64 -36.49 21.42
CA ASP A 19 -57.30 -35.51 22.29
C ASP A 19 -57.17 -35.82 23.80
N ALA A 20 -56.75 -37.02 24.18
CA ALA A 20 -56.62 -37.47 25.57
C ALA A 20 -55.17 -37.48 26.10
N LEU A 21 -54.20 -37.03 25.30
CA LEU A 21 -52.81 -36.89 25.73
C LEU A 21 -52.66 -35.71 26.71
N PRO A 22 -51.87 -35.84 27.79
CA PRO A 22 -51.53 -34.72 28.65
C PRO A 22 -50.94 -33.55 27.83
N PRO A 23 -51.35 -32.29 28.11
CA PRO A 23 -50.89 -31.12 27.35
C PRO A 23 -49.36 -31.02 27.25
N GLU A 24 -48.63 -31.46 28.27
CA GLU A 24 -47.17 -31.43 28.34
C GLU A 24 -46.53 -32.39 27.34
N LEU A 25 -47.08 -33.60 27.20
CA LEU A 25 -46.65 -34.60 26.22
C LEU A 25 -46.98 -34.14 24.79
N LEU A 26 -48.16 -33.54 24.62
CA LEU A 26 -48.60 -33.03 23.35
C LEU A 26 -47.71 -31.87 22.86
N VAL A 27 -47.34 -30.94 23.74
CA VAL A 27 -46.37 -29.87 23.46
C VAL A 27 -45.02 -30.43 23.03
N GLN A 28 -44.50 -31.44 23.74
CA GLN A 28 -43.23 -32.08 23.37
C GLN A 28 -43.30 -32.76 22.01
N LEU A 29 -44.37 -33.51 21.71
CA LEU A 29 -44.56 -34.16 20.41
C LEU A 29 -44.67 -33.14 19.27
N LEU A 30 -45.52 -32.13 19.44
CA LEU A 30 -45.72 -31.08 18.44
C LEU A 30 -44.47 -30.24 18.21
N SER A 31 -43.62 -30.05 19.23
CA SER A 31 -42.33 -29.37 19.05
C SER A 31 -41.36 -30.10 18.11
N HIS A 32 -41.59 -31.37 17.75
CA HIS A 32 -40.81 -32.07 16.72
C HIS A 32 -41.41 -31.97 15.31
N VAL A 33 -42.61 -31.42 15.17
CA VAL A 33 -43.34 -31.36 13.89
C VAL A 33 -42.92 -30.09 13.13
N PRO A 34 -42.61 -30.17 11.82
CA PRO A 34 -42.20 -28.99 11.05
C PRO A 34 -43.23 -27.84 11.12
N PRO A 35 -42.79 -26.56 11.20
CA PRO A 35 -43.65 -25.39 11.37
C PRO A 35 -44.87 -25.32 10.45
N ARG A 36 -44.67 -25.61 9.16
CA ARG A 36 -45.75 -25.60 8.17
C ARG A 36 -46.80 -26.68 8.44
N ALA A 37 -46.39 -27.85 8.90
CA ALA A 37 -47.30 -28.94 9.24
C ALA A 37 -48.05 -28.63 10.55
N LEU A 38 -47.41 -27.97 11.52
CA LEU A 38 -48.08 -27.49 12.73
C LEU A 38 -49.27 -26.59 12.40
N VAL A 39 -49.08 -25.59 11.53
CA VAL A 39 -50.13 -24.62 11.22
C VAL A 39 -51.18 -25.17 10.25
N THR A 40 -50.77 -25.93 9.24
CA THR A 40 -51.71 -26.40 8.19
C THR A 40 -52.42 -27.70 8.55
N ARG A 41 -51.81 -28.57 9.37
CA ARG A 41 -52.33 -29.92 9.65
C ARG A 41 -52.63 -30.18 11.12
N CYS A 42 -51.84 -29.63 12.05
CA CYS A 42 -52.04 -29.87 13.50
C CYS A 42 -53.01 -28.86 14.14
N ARG A 43 -52.90 -27.57 13.79
CA ARG A 43 -53.78 -26.49 14.25
C ARG A 43 -55.29 -26.74 14.02
N PRO A 44 -55.73 -27.38 12.91
CA PRO A 44 -57.15 -27.64 12.67
C PRO A 44 -57.72 -28.85 13.43
N VAL A 45 -56.89 -29.69 14.06
CA VAL A 45 -57.29 -31.00 14.61
C VAL A 45 -58.35 -30.86 15.71
N CYS A 46 -58.07 -30.09 16.75
CA CYS A 46 -59.02 -29.79 17.82
C CYS A 46 -58.63 -28.48 18.54
N ARG A 47 -59.48 -27.99 19.47
CA ARG A 47 -59.22 -26.73 20.20
C ARG A 47 -57.93 -26.77 21.01
N ALA A 48 -57.67 -27.87 21.73
CA ALA A 48 -56.46 -28.01 22.54
C ALA A 48 -55.17 -27.93 21.71
N TRP A 49 -55.16 -28.54 20.52
CA TRP A 49 -54.02 -28.47 19.59
C TRP A 49 -53.88 -27.06 19.01
N ARG A 50 -55.00 -26.39 18.70
CA ARG A 50 -55.00 -25.00 18.25
C ARG A 50 -54.42 -24.07 19.30
N ASP A 51 -54.83 -24.19 20.56
CA ASP A 51 -54.37 -23.33 21.65
C ASP A 51 -52.85 -23.49 21.87
N ILE A 52 -52.33 -24.72 21.70
CA ILE A 52 -50.89 -25.01 21.78
C ILE A 52 -50.12 -24.43 20.57
N VAL A 53 -50.66 -24.55 19.35
CA VAL A 53 -50.01 -24.05 18.12
C VAL A 53 -50.12 -22.52 18.01
N ASP A 54 -51.18 -21.92 18.52
CA ASP A 54 -51.37 -20.47 18.52
C ASP A 54 -50.58 -19.81 19.67
N GLY A 55 -50.28 -20.57 20.74
CA GLY A 55 -49.43 -20.15 21.86
C GLY A 55 -47.92 -20.23 21.60
N PRO A 56 -47.09 -19.56 22.42
CA PRO A 56 -45.65 -19.45 22.18
C PRO A 56 -44.86 -20.73 22.55
N THR A 57 -45.42 -21.62 23.37
CA THR A 57 -44.67 -22.71 24.04
C THR A 57 -44.05 -23.71 23.07
N VAL A 58 -44.80 -24.20 22.07
CA VAL A 58 -44.28 -25.15 21.07
C VAL A 58 -43.18 -24.51 20.22
N TRP A 59 -43.34 -23.24 19.85
CA TRP A 59 -42.38 -22.51 19.03
C TRP A 59 -41.10 -22.17 19.79
N LEU A 60 -41.21 -21.76 21.06
CA LEU A 60 -40.05 -21.56 21.94
C LEU A 60 -39.27 -22.85 22.13
N LEU A 61 -39.94 -24.00 22.26
CA LEU A 61 -39.27 -25.30 22.34
C LEU A 61 -38.57 -25.70 21.02
N GLN A 62 -39.13 -25.31 19.87
CA GLN A 62 -38.46 -25.47 18.59
C GLN A 62 -37.21 -24.60 18.47
N LEU A 63 -37.31 -23.33 18.87
CA LEU A 63 -36.17 -22.40 18.88
C LEU A 63 -35.10 -22.82 19.89
N ALA A 64 -35.48 -23.29 21.08
CA ALA A 64 -34.54 -23.80 22.09
C ALA A 64 -33.71 -25.01 21.62
N ARG A 65 -34.23 -25.76 20.63
CA ARG A 65 -33.55 -26.92 20.05
C ARG A 65 -32.58 -26.54 18.95
N ASP A 66 -32.72 -25.35 18.38
CA ASP A 66 -31.76 -24.81 17.44
C ASP A 66 -30.49 -24.42 18.21
N ARG A 67 -29.45 -25.24 18.07
CA ARG A 67 -28.14 -25.06 18.73
C ARG A 67 -27.21 -24.15 17.94
N SER A 68 -27.69 -23.48 16.89
CA SER A 68 -26.93 -22.44 16.21
C SER A 68 -26.74 -21.20 17.12
N ALA A 69 -25.79 -20.33 16.79
CA ALA A 69 -25.57 -19.11 17.58
C ALA A 69 -26.77 -18.16 17.45
N GLU A 70 -27.35 -18.14 16.25
CA GLU A 70 -28.53 -17.43 15.82
C GLU A 70 -29.75 -17.93 16.60
N GLY A 71 -29.97 -19.26 16.63
CA GLY A 71 -31.05 -19.90 17.38
C GLY A 71 -31.01 -19.60 18.88
N ARG A 72 -29.80 -19.55 19.48
CA ARG A 72 -29.62 -19.16 20.90
C ARG A 72 -29.91 -17.68 21.16
N ALA A 73 -29.44 -16.78 20.29
CA ALA A 73 -29.70 -15.34 20.41
C ALA A 73 -31.20 -15.05 20.26
N LEU A 74 -31.84 -15.65 19.25
CA LEU A 74 -33.27 -15.56 19.01
C LEU A 74 -34.10 -16.15 20.16
N TYR A 75 -33.70 -17.28 20.73
CA TYR A 75 -34.37 -17.84 21.90
C TYR A 75 -34.33 -16.87 23.10
N ALA A 76 -33.20 -16.20 23.32
CA ALA A 76 -33.06 -15.21 24.39
C ALA A 76 -33.92 -13.95 24.14
N VAL A 77 -34.05 -13.48 22.90
CA VAL A 77 -34.94 -12.36 22.54
C VAL A 77 -36.42 -12.76 22.62
N ALA A 78 -36.77 -13.94 22.10
CA ALA A 78 -38.14 -14.47 22.13
C ALA A 78 -38.67 -14.69 23.56
N GLN A 79 -37.79 -14.99 24.52
CA GLN A 79 -38.13 -15.02 25.95
C GLN A 79 -38.44 -13.64 26.53
N ARG A 80 -37.81 -12.58 26.00
CA ARG A 80 -37.98 -11.18 26.45
C ARG A 80 -39.18 -10.49 25.78
N CYS A 81 -39.52 -10.88 24.56
CA CYS A 81 -40.57 -10.29 23.73
C CYS A 81 -41.85 -11.16 23.68
N LEU A 82 -42.24 -11.78 24.80
CA LEU A 82 -43.51 -12.50 24.88
C LEU A 82 -44.67 -11.51 24.69
N PRO A 83 -45.65 -11.80 23.81
CA PRO A 83 -46.71 -10.84 23.49
C PRO A 83 -47.51 -10.48 24.75
N SER A 84 -47.82 -9.19 24.91
CA SER A 84 -48.76 -8.74 25.92
C SER A 84 -50.18 -9.20 25.55
N LYS A 85 -51.14 -9.20 26.50
CA LYS A 85 -52.51 -9.66 26.24
C LYS A 85 -53.25 -8.86 25.14
N GLU A 86 -52.72 -7.72 24.72
CA GLU A 86 -53.35 -6.76 23.80
C GLU A 86 -53.13 -7.09 22.30
N ASP A 87 -52.12 -7.88 21.93
CA ASP A 87 -51.81 -8.20 20.51
C ASP A 87 -52.69 -9.32 19.89
N LYS A 88 -53.69 -9.82 20.62
CA LYS A 88 -54.49 -11.00 20.20
C LYS A 88 -55.55 -10.71 19.14
N GLU A 89 -55.91 -9.45 18.92
CA GLU A 89 -57.08 -9.13 18.09
C GLU A 89 -56.78 -9.00 16.59
N GLU A 90 -55.53 -8.76 16.19
CA GLU A 90 -55.22 -8.56 14.77
C GLU A 90 -54.78 -9.83 14.04
N PHE A 91 -54.20 -10.82 14.73
CA PHE A 91 -53.84 -12.12 14.13
C PHE A 91 -53.83 -13.28 15.16
N PRO A 92 -54.53 -14.42 14.92
CA PRO A 92 -54.67 -15.49 15.92
C PRO A 92 -53.43 -16.38 16.09
N LEU A 93 -52.39 -16.23 15.26
CA LEU A 93 -51.12 -16.99 15.37
C LEU A 93 -50.08 -16.10 16.04
N CYS A 94 -49.43 -16.58 17.12
CA CYS A 94 -48.37 -15.81 17.76
C CYS A 94 -47.24 -15.47 16.77
N ALA A 95 -46.57 -14.35 17.00
CA ALA A 95 -45.53 -13.86 16.10
C ALA A 95 -44.39 -14.89 15.91
N LEU A 96 -44.10 -15.74 16.91
CA LEU A 96 -43.11 -16.82 16.80
C LEU A 96 -43.50 -17.88 15.76
N ALA A 97 -44.81 -18.13 15.59
CA ALA A 97 -45.31 -19.02 14.55
C ALA A 97 -45.06 -18.45 13.15
N ARG A 98 -45.28 -17.15 12.95
CA ARG A 98 -45.00 -16.46 11.68
C ARG A 98 -43.52 -16.54 11.32
N TYR A 99 -42.65 -16.31 12.29
CA TYR A 99 -41.20 -16.42 12.13
C TYR A 99 -40.78 -17.83 11.71
N CYS A 100 -41.20 -18.86 12.46
CA CYS A 100 -40.86 -20.25 12.17
C CYS A 100 -41.46 -20.74 10.84
N LEU A 101 -42.59 -20.17 10.39
CA LEU A 101 -43.19 -20.45 9.10
C LEU A 101 -42.45 -19.80 7.93
N ARG A 102 -42.02 -18.54 8.10
CA ARG A 102 -41.39 -17.76 7.03
C ARG A 102 -39.91 -18.06 6.88
N ALA A 103 -39.24 -18.47 7.96
CA ALA A 103 -37.78 -18.68 8.01
C ALA A 103 -37.03 -17.55 7.28
N PRO A 104 -37.19 -16.28 7.72
CA PRO A 104 -36.70 -15.12 6.98
C PRO A 104 -35.18 -15.04 6.89
N PHE A 105 -34.45 -15.74 7.77
CA PHE A 105 -32.99 -15.83 7.75
C PHE A 105 -32.52 -17.07 6.98
N GLY A 106 -31.43 -16.92 6.22
CA GLY A 106 -30.86 -17.98 5.39
C GLY A 106 -31.62 -18.23 4.07
N ARG A 107 -32.72 -17.53 3.80
CA ARG A 107 -33.37 -17.50 2.48
C ARG A 107 -32.86 -16.32 1.68
N ASN A 108 -32.83 -16.45 0.36
CA ASN A 108 -32.41 -15.34 -0.49
C ASN A 108 -33.49 -14.25 -0.57
N LEU A 109 -33.25 -13.10 0.05
CA LEU A 109 -34.19 -11.96 0.08
C LEU A 109 -34.12 -11.10 -1.18
N ILE A 110 -33.05 -11.24 -1.97
CA ILE A 110 -32.90 -10.58 -3.27
C ILE A 110 -33.14 -11.62 -4.35
N PHE A 111 -34.05 -11.34 -5.27
CA PHE A 111 -34.34 -12.24 -6.38
C PHE A 111 -33.84 -11.65 -7.68
N ASN A 112 -32.71 -12.16 -8.17
CA ASN A 112 -32.24 -11.84 -9.51
C ASN A 112 -33.03 -12.69 -10.52
N SER A 113 -33.80 -12.01 -11.35
CA SER A 113 -34.59 -12.63 -12.40
C SER A 113 -33.68 -13.25 -13.45
N CYS A 114 -34.08 -14.40 -14.01
CA CYS A 114 -33.39 -14.94 -15.19
C CYS A 114 -33.65 -14.06 -16.42
N GLY A 115 -32.84 -14.22 -17.46
CA GLY A 115 -32.99 -13.45 -18.72
C GLY A 115 -34.44 -13.41 -19.22
N GLU A 116 -35.13 -14.56 -19.25
CA GLU A 116 -36.53 -14.69 -19.69
C GLU A 116 -37.55 -13.94 -18.82
N GLN A 117 -37.24 -13.64 -17.56
CA GLN A 117 -38.13 -12.94 -16.63
C GLN A 117 -37.98 -11.42 -16.68
N GLY A 118 -36.99 -10.88 -17.41
CA GLY A 118 -36.71 -9.44 -17.48
C GLY A 118 -36.27 -8.86 -16.12
N PHE A 119 -36.27 -7.54 -15.94
CA PHE A 119 -35.97 -6.92 -14.63
C PHE A 119 -37.20 -6.85 -13.70
N ARG A 120 -38.07 -7.88 -13.68
CA ARG A 120 -39.26 -7.87 -12.81
C ARG A 120 -38.86 -7.78 -11.34
N GLY A 121 -39.46 -6.84 -10.62
CA GLY A 121 -39.16 -6.59 -9.21
C GLY A 121 -37.92 -5.70 -8.98
N TRP A 122 -37.31 -5.20 -10.05
CA TRP A 122 -36.19 -4.27 -10.02
C TRP A 122 -36.58 -2.94 -10.70
N GLU A 123 -36.14 -1.83 -10.13
CA GLU A 123 -36.15 -0.53 -10.79
C GLU A 123 -34.82 -0.34 -11.52
N VAL A 124 -34.88 -0.08 -12.83
CA VAL A 124 -33.68 0.14 -13.65
C VAL A 124 -33.39 1.63 -13.69
N GLU A 125 -32.23 2.03 -13.14
CA GLU A 125 -31.79 3.43 -13.13
C GLU A 125 -31.03 3.79 -14.42
N HIS A 126 -30.28 2.84 -14.98
CA HIS A 126 -29.58 2.97 -16.26
C HIS A 126 -29.55 1.60 -16.96
N GLY A 127 -29.97 1.52 -18.22
CA GLY A 127 -30.12 0.25 -18.95
C GLY A 127 -28.93 -0.13 -19.86
N GLY A 128 -27.90 0.71 -19.95
CA GLY A 128 -26.84 0.61 -20.97
C GLY A 128 -27.36 0.84 -22.40
N ASN A 129 -26.57 0.46 -23.41
CA ASN A 129 -26.91 0.60 -24.84
C ASN A 129 -27.87 -0.50 -25.37
N GLY A 130 -28.84 -0.90 -24.55
CA GLY A 130 -29.76 -2.01 -24.81
C GLY A 130 -29.29 -3.35 -24.25
N TRP A 131 -30.22 -4.31 -24.16
CA TRP A 131 -29.98 -5.63 -23.58
C TRP A 131 -30.45 -6.76 -24.50
N ALA A 132 -29.78 -7.90 -24.40
CA ALA A 132 -30.19 -9.16 -25.02
C ALA A 132 -30.32 -10.25 -23.94
N ILE A 133 -31.19 -11.23 -24.22
CA ILE A 133 -31.34 -12.43 -23.40
C ILE A 133 -30.61 -13.56 -24.12
N GLU A 134 -29.65 -14.19 -23.47
CA GLU A 134 -28.86 -15.28 -24.03
C GLU A 134 -28.88 -16.50 -23.10
N LYS A 135 -28.47 -17.67 -23.61
CA LYS A 135 -28.25 -18.86 -22.78
C LYS A 135 -26.91 -18.75 -22.03
N ASN A 136 -26.88 -19.22 -20.79
CA ASN A 136 -25.65 -19.33 -20.01
C ASN A 136 -24.64 -20.25 -20.73
N LEU A 137 -23.38 -19.83 -20.84
CA LEU A 137 -22.30 -20.66 -21.39
C LEU A 137 -21.98 -21.84 -20.46
N THR A 138 -22.06 -21.61 -19.15
CA THR A 138 -21.89 -22.63 -18.11
C THR A 138 -23.21 -22.83 -17.36
N PRO A 139 -23.68 -24.07 -17.16
CA PRO A 139 -24.88 -24.33 -16.38
C PRO A 139 -24.72 -23.82 -14.94
N VAL A 140 -25.66 -23.00 -14.47
CA VAL A 140 -25.68 -22.50 -13.08
C VAL A 140 -26.55 -23.44 -12.24
N PRO A 141 -25.95 -24.23 -11.31
CA PRO A 141 -26.70 -25.18 -10.50
C PRO A 141 -27.76 -24.47 -9.63
N GLY A 142 -29.01 -24.95 -9.65
CA GLY A 142 -30.09 -24.38 -8.85
C GLY A 142 -30.78 -23.14 -9.42
N ALA A 143 -30.30 -22.59 -10.55
CA ALA A 143 -30.94 -21.46 -11.19
C ALA A 143 -32.30 -21.86 -11.83
N PRO A 144 -33.36 -21.04 -11.69
CA PRO A 144 -34.68 -21.34 -12.22
C PRO A 144 -34.76 -21.36 -13.76
N SER A 145 -33.79 -20.74 -14.44
CA SER A 145 -33.59 -20.78 -15.89
C SER A 145 -32.10 -20.63 -16.21
N GLN A 146 -31.66 -21.15 -17.35
CA GLN A 146 -30.27 -21.13 -17.80
C GLN A 146 -30.03 -20.00 -18.83
N THR A 147 -30.60 -18.83 -18.55
CA THR A 147 -30.50 -17.65 -19.40
C THR A 147 -30.02 -16.44 -18.60
N CYS A 148 -29.15 -15.62 -19.18
CA CYS A 148 -28.60 -14.41 -18.59
C CYS A 148 -28.89 -13.17 -19.44
N PHE A 149 -28.79 -12.01 -18.79
CA PHE A 149 -28.80 -10.71 -19.45
C PHE A 149 -27.39 -10.39 -19.97
N VAL A 150 -27.33 -9.91 -21.21
CA VAL A 150 -26.11 -9.39 -21.82
C VAL A 150 -26.38 -7.95 -22.22
N THR A 151 -25.60 -7.02 -21.65
CA THR A 151 -25.65 -5.60 -22.02
C THR A 151 -24.45 -5.25 -22.88
N SER A 152 -24.59 -4.31 -23.79
CA SER A 152 -23.48 -3.78 -24.59
C SER A 152 -22.75 -2.67 -23.82
N PHE A 153 -21.40 -2.67 -23.91
CA PHE A 153 -20.36 -1.66 -23.57
C PHE A 153 -20.54 -0.63 -22.41
N GLU A 154 -21.64 -0.64 -21.67
CA GLU A 154 -22.00 0.33 -20.63
C GLU A 154 -22.66 -0.36 -19.43
N TRP A 155 -22.56 0.31 -18.27
CA TRP A 155 -23.14 -0.16 -17.01
C TRP A 155 -24.67 -0.17 -17.06
N CYS A 156 -25.24 -1.30 -16.64
CA CYS A 156 -26.65 -1.41 -16.29
C CYS A 156 -26.81 -1.31 -14.77
N SER A 157 -27.41 -0.24 -14.27
CA SER A 157 -27.73 -0.05 -12.85
C SER A 157 -29.18 -0.42 -12.58
N LYS A 158 -29.40 -1.32 -11.63
CA LYS A 158 -30.73 -1.73 -11.16
C LYS A 158 -30.77 -1.78 -9.65
N ARG A 159 -31.91 -1.45 -9.05
CA ARG A 159 -32.13 -1.44 -7.61
C ARG A 159 -33.41 -2.19 -7.22
N GLN A 160 -33.42 -2.74 -6.01
CA GLN A 160 -34.58 -3.37 -5.39
C GLN A 160 -34.61 -2.95 -3.91
N LEU A 161 -35.78 -2.49 -3.44
CA LEU A 161 -36.02 -2.19 -2.03
C LEU A 161 -36.71 -3.39 -1.36
N VAL A 162 -36.17 -3.85 -0.24
CA VAL A 162 -36.72 -4.98 0.53
C VAL A 162 -37.11 -4.50 1.92
N ASP A 163 -38.39 -4.64 2.26
CA ASP A 163 -38.92 -4.34 3.60
C ASP A 163 -38.77 -5.56 4.51
N LEU A 164 -37.82 -5.48 5.45
CA LEU A 164 -37.49 -6.58 6.35
C LEU A 164 -38.63 -6.97 7.30
N VAL A 165 -39.48 -6.00 7.69
CA VAL A 165 -40.64 -6.26 8.55
C VAL A 165 -41.70 -7.02 7.77
N MET A 166 -41.95 -6.62 6.52
CA MET A 166 -42.84 -7.34 5.61
C MET A 166 -42.31 -8.73 5.26
N GLU A 167 -41.00 -8.93 5.22
CA GLU A 167 -40.36 -10.24 5.06
C GLU A 167 -40.48 -11.12 6.32
N GLY A 168 -40.88 -10.56 7.46
CA GLY A 168 -41.15 -11.27 8.71
C GLY A 168 -40.02 -11.22 9.74
N VAL A 169 -39.09 -10.28 9.60
CA VAL A 169 -38.11 -9.92 10.63
C VAL A 169 -38.79 -8.99 11.63
N TRP A 170 -38.61 -9.23 12.93
CA TRP A 170 -39.27 -8.43 13.97
C TRP A 170 -38.50 -7.15 14.24
N GLN A 171 -39.21 -6.06 14.53
CA GLN A 171 -38.61 -4.75 14.80
C GLN A 171 -37.66 -4.81 16.01
N GLU A 172 -38.06 -5.49 17.08
CA GLU A 172 -37.25 -5.64 18.29
C GLU A 172 -35.95 -6.38 18.03
N LEU A 173 -35.93 -7.29 17.04
CA LEU A 173 -34.73 -8.01 16.64
C LEU A 173 -33.75 -7.06 15.95
N LEU A 174 -34.24 -6.22 15.03
CA LEU A 174 -33.43 -5.23 14.30
C LEU A 174 -32.74 -4.25 15.27
N ASP A 175 -33.43 -3.86 16.34
CA ASP A 175 -32.91 -2.89 17.31
C ASP A 175 -32.00 -3.52 18.38
N SER A 176 -32.14 -4.83 18.69
CA SER A 176 -31.49 -5.44 19.86
C SER A 176 -30.43 -6.52 19.57
N ALA A 177 -30.37 -7.08 18.35
CA ALA A 177 -29.64 -8.35 18.13
C ALA A 177 -28.58 -8.36 17.01
N GLN A 178 -28.25 -7.24 16.34
CA GLN A 178 -27.22 -7.18 15.28
C GLN A 178 -27.21 -8.42 14.35
N ILE A 179 -28.40 -8.84 13.88
CA ILE A 179 -28.53 -10.12 13.18
C ILE A 179 -27.84 -10.05 11.82
N GLU A 180 -27.14 -11.13 11.47
CA GLU A 180 -26.55 -11.29 10.15
C GLU A 180 -27.66 -11.47 9.10
N ILE A 181 -27.71 -10.55 8.13
CA ILE A 181 -28.61 -10.63 6.97
C ILE A 181 -27.80 -11.15 5.79
N CYS A 182 -28.02 -12.41 5.43
CA CYS A 182 -27.40 -12.98 4.24
C CYS A 182 -28.16 -12.52 2.98
N VAL A 183 -27.44 -11.82 2.10
CA VAL A 183 -27.90 -11.48 0.75
C VAL A 183 -27.12 -12.34 -0.23
N ALA A 184 -27.82 -13.14 -1.04
CA ALA A 184 -27.20 -13.96 -2.06
C ALA A 184 -27.65 -13.49 -3.44
N ASP A 185 -26.75 -13.58 -4.42
CA ASP A 185 -27.08 -13.30 -5.81
C ASP A 185 -26.50 -14.40 -6.70
N TRP A 186 -27.19 -14.67 -7.80
CA TRP A 186 -26.82 -15.65 -8.79
C TRP A 186 -26.48 -14.91 -10.08
N TRP A 187 -25.24 -15.03 -10.53
CA TRP A 187 -24.81 -14.46 -11.80
C TRP A 187 -24.13 -15.53 -12.65
N GLY A 188 -24.34 -15.46 -13.96
CA GLY A 188 -23.62 -16.28 -14.93
C GLY A 188 -22.44 -15.49 -15.47
N ALA A 189 -21.22 -15.91 -15.16
CA ALA A 189 -20.03 -15.27 -15.72
C ALA A 189 -19.93 -15.52 -17.22
N ARG A 190 -19.65 -14.48 -18.00
CA ARG A 190 -19.10 -14.61 -19.34
C ARG A 190 -17.62 -14.25 -19.28
N GLU A 191 -16.79 -15.27 -19.39
CA GLU A 191 -15.32 -15.11 -19.41
C GLU A 191 -14.82 -14.34 -20.64
N ASN A 192 -15.64 -14.25 -21.70
CA ASN A 192 -15.26 -13.67 -22.99
C ASN A 192 -15.74 -12.23 -23.24
N CYS A 193 -16.48 -11.61 -22.31
CA CYS A 193 -16.98 -10.24 -22.50
C CYS A 193 -16.67 -9.26 -21.36
N GLY A 194 -15.87 -9.67 -20.37
CA GLY A 194 -15.31 -8.75 -19.36
C GLY A 194 -16.36 -8.05 -18.47
N CYS A 195 -17.58 -8.57 -18.37
CA CYS A 195 -18.64 -7.97 -17.57
C CYS A 195 -18.29 -8.03 -16.08
N VAL A 196 -18.15 -6.87 -15.44
CA VAL A 196 -17.93 -6.75 -13.99
C VAL A 196 -19.29 -6.60 -13.31
N TYR A 197 -19.58 -7.50 -12.37
CA TYR A 197 -20.77 -7.42 -11.54
C TYR A 197 -20.43 -6.78 -10.20
N GLN A 198 -21.15 -5.72 -9.80
CA GLN A 198 -21.01 -5.13 -8.47
C GLN A 198 -22.35 -5.21 -7.73
N LEU A 199 -22.39 -5.91 -6.60
CA LEU A 199 -23.55 -5.91 -5.72
C LEU A 199 -23.30 -4.92 -4.58
N ARG A 200 -24.17 -3.91 -4.48
CA ARG A 200 -24.17 -2.95 -3.38
C ARG A 200 -25.45 -3.11 -2.57
N VAL A 201 -25.30 -3.38 -1.28
CA VAL A 201 -26.40 -3.53 -0.33
C VAL A 201 -26.32 -2.39 0.67
N ARG A 202 -27.47 -1.76 0.95
CA ARG A 202 -27.61 -0.70 1.95
C ARG A 202 -28.71 -1.11 2.92
N LEU A 203 -28.42 -1.05 4.21
CA LEU A 203 -29.43 -1.11 5.25
C LEU A 203 -29.91 0.31 5.53
N LEU A 204 -31.22 0.52 5.46
CA LEU A 204 -31.85 1.81 5.65
C LEU A 204 -32.63 1.84 6.96
N ASP A 205 -32.66 2.99 7.65
CA ASP A 205 -33.54 3.22 8.79
C ASP A 205 -34.98 3.55 8.35
N VAL A 206 -35.87 3.79 9.31
CA VAL A 206 -37.28 4.14 9.07
C VAL A 206 -37.48 5.47 8.30
N TYR A 207 -36.43 6.29 8.19
CA TYR A 207 -36.41 7.55 7.44
C TYR A 207 -35.64 7.44 6.11
N GLU A 208 -35.39 6.21 5.65
CA GLU A 208 -34.60 5.88 4.45
C GLU A 208 -33.14 6.37 4.49
N LYS A 209 -32.58 6.63 5.67
CA LYS A 209 -31.17 6.99 5.81
C LYS A 209 -30.30 5.74 5.90
N GLU A 210 -29.14 5.81 5.26
CA GLU A 210 -28.17 4.71 5.25
C GLU A 210 -27.59 4.49 6.65
N VAL A 211 -27.81 3.30 7.21
CA VAL A 211 -27.27 2.87 8.52
C VAL A 211 -25.97 2.10 8.31
N VAL A 212 -25.97 1.16 7.36
CA VAL A 212 -24.82 0.31 7.01
C VAL A 212 -24.80 0.08 5.51
N LYS A 213 -23.60 0.04 4.93
CA LYS A 213 -23.39 -0.29 3.52
C LYS A 213 -22.41 -1.43 3.37
N PHE A 214 -22.76 -2.36 2.49
CA PHE A 214 -21.94 -3.49 2.10
C PHE A 214 -21.79 -3.51 0.58
N SER A 215 -20.62 -3.92 0.10
CA SER A 215 -20.39 -4.17 -1.32
C SER A 215 -19.61 -5.46 -1.50
N ALA A 216 -20.19 -6.42 -2.21
CA ALA A 216 -19.46 -7.56 -2.72
C ALA A 216 -19.07 -7.26 -4.17
N SER A 217 -17.77 -7.17 -4.42
CA SER A 217 -17.23 -7.47 -5.74
C SER A 217 -16.88 -8.96 -5.71
N PRO A 218 -17.37 -9.83 -6.60
CA PRO A 218 -16.60 -11.03 -6.87
C PRO A 218 -15.19 -10.60 -7.26
N ASP A 219 -14.17 -11.38 -6.91
CA ASP A 219 -12.84 -11.17 -7.46
C ASP A 219 -12.99 -11.23 -8.98
N PRO A 220 -12.77 -10.11 -9.69
CA PRO A 220 -12.72 -10.19 -11.13
C PRO A 220 -11.60 -11.18 -11.47
N VAL A 221 -11.90 -12.20 -12.26
CA VAL A 221 -10.86 -12.75 -13.12
C VAL A 221 -10.45 -11.58 -13.99
N LEU A 222 -9.36 -10.93 -13.58
CA LEU A 222 -8.76 -9.81 -14.27
C LEU A 222 -8.12 -10.34 -15.54
N GLN A 223 -8.96 -10.53 -16.56
CA GLN A 223 -8.52 -10.39 -17.93
C GLN A 223 -9.32 -9.23 -18.53
N TRP A 224 -8.61 -8.09 -18.61
CA TRP A 224 -8.97 -6.87 -19.33
C TRP A 224 -10.21 -6.13 -18.77
N THR A 225 -9.98 -5.32 -17.73
CA THR A 225 -10.97 -4.33 -17.24
C THR A 225 -11.28 -3.26 -18.29
N GLU A 226 -12.35 -2.50 -18.09
CA GLU A 226 -12.72 -1.29 -18.85
C GLU A 226 -11.54 -0.35 -19.17
N ARG A 227 -10.48 -0.35 -18.35
CA ARG A 227 -9.25 0.42 -18.62
C ARG A 227 -8.55 -0.07 -19.89
N GLY A 228 -8.47 -1.38 -20.12
CA GLY A 228 -7.95 -1.95 -21.36
C GLY A 228 -8.77 -1.54 -22.58
N CYS A 229 -10.11 -1.59 -22.48
CA CYS A 229 -10.98 -1.13 -23.56
C CYS A 229 -10.84 0.39 -23.83
N ARG A 230 -10.80 1.23 -22.79
CA ARG A 230 -10.57 2.68 -22.93
C ARG A 230 -9.18 3.00 -23.48
N GLN A 231 -8.15 2.24 -23.10
CA GLN A 231 -6.80 2.40 -23.65
C GLN A 231 -6.75 2.03 -25.15
N ILE A 232 -7.44 0.95 -25.56
CA ILE A 232 -7.54 0.54 -26.97
C ILE A 232 -8.25 1.64 -27.79
N SER A 233 -9.33 2.23 -27.28
CA SER A 233 -10.02 3.33 -27.98
C SER A 233 -9.17 4.59 -28.06
N THR A 234 -8.53 5.02 -26.97
CA THR A 234 -7.63 6.20 -26.97
C THR A 234 -6.44 6.00 -27.91
N TRP A 235 -5.87 4.79 -27.98
CA TRP A 235 -4.80 4.48 -28.92
C TRP A 235 -5.26 4.55 -30.39
N GLN A 236 -6.44 4.00 -30.69
CA GLN A 236 -7.01 4.08 -32.04
C GLN A 236 -7.30 5.52 -32.45
N GLU A 237 -7.86 6.33 -31.55
CA GLU A 237 -8.09 7.76 -31.75
C GLU A 237 -6.77 8.51 -32.00
N LEU A 238 -5.74 8.26 -31.19
CA LEU A 238 -4.41 8.87 -31.37
C LEU A 238 -3.80 8.51 -32.73
N ARG A 239 -3.92 7.25 -33.17
CA ARG A 239 -3.45 6.83 -34.49
C ARG A 239 -4.21 7.51 -35.63
N GLN A 240 -5.52 7.61 -35.53
CA GLN A 240 -6.34 8.31 -36.53
C GLN A 240 -6.01 9.80 -36.59
N LEU A 241 -5.79 10.43 -35.44
CA LEU A 241 -5.40 11.83 -35.36
C LEU A 241 -4.03 12.08 -35.99
N ARG A 242 -3.04 11.22 -35.72
CA ARG A 242 -1.71 11.27 -36.35
C ARG A 242 -1.77 11.09 -37.86
N GLU A 243 -2.62 10.18 -38.33
CA GLU A 243 -2.87 9.98 -39.75
C GLU A 243 -3.45 11.25 -40.40
N GLN A 244 -4.41 11.89 -39.72
CA GLN A 244 -5.01 13.16 -40.17
C GLN A 244 -3.98 14.30 -40.21
N ILE A 245 -3.15 14.43 -39.17
CA ILE A 245 -2.07 15.42 -39.11
C ILE A 245 -1.09 15.20 -40.27
N ARG A 246 -0.62 13.97 -40.47
CA ARG A 246 0.31 13.63 -41.57
C ARG A 246 -0.28 13.98 -42.94
N SER A 247 -1.55 13.62 -43.18
CA SER A 247 -2.25 13.94 -44.43
C SER A 247 -2.32 15.46 -44.67
N LEU A 248 -2.62 16.25 -43.63
CA LEU A 248 -2.63 17.72 -43.72
C LEU A 248 -1.23 18.31 -43.92
N GLU A 249 -0.19 17.71 -43.34
CA GLU A 249 1.21 18.13 -43.56
C GLU A 249 1.67 17.85 -45.00
N GLU A 250 1.33 16.69 -45.54
CA GLU A 250 1.55 16.34 -46.95
C GLU A 250 0.80 17.29 -47.90
N GLU A 251 -0.49 17.57 -47.62
CA GLU A 251 -1.28 18.53 -48.39
C GLU A 251 -0.69 19.94 -48.30
N LYS A 252 -0.25 20.38 -47.12
CA LYS A 252 0.42 21.67 -46.92
C LYS A 252 1.70 21.77 -47.74
N ALA A 253 2.50 20.70 -47.80
CA ALA A 253 3.71 20.63 -48.63
C ALA A 253 3.35 20.74 -50.12
N ALA A 254 2.34 19.98 -50.59
CA ALA A 254 1.86 20.03 -51.96
C ALA A 254 1.30 21.42 -52.34
N VAL A 255 0.53 22.07 -51.46
CA VAL A 255 0.02 23.43 -51.65
C VAL A 255 1.17 24.43 -51.74
N THR A 256 2.19 24.29 -50.89
CA THR A 256 3.37 25.16 -50.91
C THR A 256 4.14 25.03 -52.22
N GLU A 257 4.32 23.81 -52.72
CA GLU A 257 4.95 23.56 -54.01
C GLU A 257 4.09 24.09 -55.17
N GLY A 258 2.77 23.90 -55.12
CA GLY A 258 1.85 24.45 -56.12
C GLY A 258 1.88 25.98 -56.19
N VAL A 259 1.99 26.66 -55.04
CA VAL A 259 2.18 28.12 -54.99
C VAL A 259 3.55 28.52 -55.55
N ARG A 260 4.62 27.79 -55.21
CA ARG A 260 5.97 28.04 -55.73
C ARG A 260 6.02 27.88 -57.25
N ALA A 261 5.40 26.82 -57.79
CA ALA A 261 5.33 26.57 -59.23
C ALA A 261 4.55 27.66 -59.99
N LEU A 262 3.48 28.20 -59.41
CA LEU A 262 2.74 29.31 -60.01
C LEU A 262 3.57 30.59 -60.03
N LEU A 263 4.26 30.90 -58.93
CA LEU A 263 5.16 32.06 -58.84
C LEU A 263 6.37 31.97 -59.78
N ALA A 264 6.81 30.76 -60.13
CA ALA A 264 7.91 30.55 -61.07
C ALA A 264 7.50 30.68 -62.56
N ASN A 265 6.21 30.48 -62.87
CA ASN A 265 5.70 30.38 -64.24
C ASN A 265 4.94 31.62 -64.73
N GLN A 266 4.71 32.62 -63.89
CA GLN A 266 3.90 33.81 -64.20
C GLN A 266 4.49 35.08 -63.56
N ASP A 267 4.21 36.25 -64.15
CA ASP A 267 4.65 37.55 -63.63
C ASP A 267 3.93 37.91 -62.31
N SER A 268 4.67 38.50 -61.37
CA SER A 268 4.27 38.76 -59.98
C SER A 268 2.92 39.46 -59.80
N GLY A 269 2.52 40.31 -60.76
CA GLY A 269 1.27 41.08 -60.74
C GLY A 269 0.04 40.28 -61.20
N GLU A 270 0.22 39.34 -62.14
CA GLU A 270 -0.88 38.52 -62.67
C GLU A 270 -1.21 37.33 -61.76
N VAL A 271 -0.18 36.72 -61.14
CA VAL A 271 -0.34 35.60 -60.18
C VAL A 271 -1.28 35.94 -59.04
N GLN A 272 -1.24 37.19 -58.54
CA GLN A 272 -2.08 37.58 -57.40
C GLN A 272 -3.58 37.58 -57.73
N GLN A 273 -3.94 37.73 -59.00
CA GLN A 273 -5.33 37.67 -59.47
C GLN A 273 -5.72 36.28 -60.01
N ASP A 274 -4.77 35.35 -60.14
CA ASP A 274 -5.05 33.97 -60.56
C ASP A 274 -5.95 33.28 -59.50
N PRO A 275 -7.17 32.83 -59.88
CA PRO A 275 -8.08 32.12 -58.97
C PRO A 275 -7.44 30.89 -58.32
N LYS A 276 -6.50 30.23 -59.02
CA LYS A 276 -5.77 29.06 -58.53
C LYS A 276 -4.77 29.45 -57.45
N TYR A 277 -4.07 30.58 -57.60
CA TYR A 277 -3.17 31.09 -56.57
C TYR A 277 -3.93 31.49 -55.30
N GLN A 278 -5.07 32.19 -55.45
CA GLN A 278 -5.92 32.57 -54.32
C GLN A 278 -6.51 31.35 -53.62
N GLY A 279 -6.95 30.34 -54.39
CA GLY A 279 -7.44 29.05 -53.86
C GLY A 279 -6.38 28.30 -53.06
N LEU A 280 -5.15 28.17 -53.60
CA LEU A 280 -4.04 27.51 -52.90
C LEU A 280 -3.61 28.28 -51.64
N ARG A 281 -3.54 29.62 -51.70
CA ARG A 281 -3.28 30.48 -50.51
C ARG A 281 -4.36 30.31 -49.45
N ALA A 282 -5.63 30.26 -49.85
CA ALA A 282 -6.75 30.05 -48.93
C ALA A 282 -6.69 28.67 -48.28
N ARG A 283 -6.52 27.61 -49.06
CA ARG A 283 -6.38 26.24 -48.54
C ARG A 283 -5.17 26.10 -47.62
N GLY A 284 -4.02 26.68 -47.98
CA GLY A 284 -2.84 26.68 -47.12
C GLY A 284 -3.03 27.45 -45.81
N ARG A 285 -3.93 28.45 -45.74
CA ARG A 285 -4.31 29.10 -44.47
C ARG A 285 -5.25 28.23 -43.65
N GLU A 286 -6.21 27.58 -44.30
CA GLU A 286 -7.15 26.66 -43.66
C GLU A 286 -6.44 25.46 -43.03
N ILE A 287 -5.53 24.80 -43.78
CA ILE A 287 -4.73 23.69 -43.25
C ILE A 287 -3.92 24.12 -42.02
N ARG A 288 -3.30 25.30 -42.03
CA ARG A 288 -2.57 25.81 -40.84
C ARG A 288 -3.52 25.99 -39.66
N LYS A 289 -4.74 26.50 -39.89
CA LYS A 289 -5.75 26.67 -38.84
C LYS A 289 -6.21 25.33 -38.26
N GLU A 290 -6.39 24.31 -39.11
CA GLU A 290 -6.70 22.94 -38.67
C GLU A 290 -5.57 22.37 -37.82
N LEU A 291 -4.32 22.40 -38.31
CA LEU A 291 -3.15 21.86 -37.61
C LEU A 291 -2.91 22.51 -36.24
N VAL A 292 -3.15 23.82 -36.11
CA VAL A 292 -3.04 24.53 -34.81
C VAL A 292 -3.94 23.92 -33.74
N HIS A 293 -5.09 23.34 -34.10
CA HIS A 293 -5.98 22.65 -33.16
C HIS A 293 -5.64 21.18 -32.97
N LEU A 294 -5.06 20.52 -33.98
CA LEU A 294 -4.74 19.09 -33.92
C LEU A 294 -3.48 18.80 -33.10
N TYR A 295 -2.43 19.64 -33.15
CA TYR A 295 -1.20 19.37 -32.38
C TYR A 295 -1.42 19.35 -30.85
N PRO A 296 -2.13 20.32 -30.21
CA PRO A 296 -2.43 20.23 -28.79
C PRO A 296 -3.31 19.03 -28.44
N ARG A 297 -4.22 18.66 -29.35
CA ARG A 297 -5.09 17.49 -29.16
C ARG A 297 -4.29 16.18 -29.25
N GLU A 298 -3.29 16.10 -30.12
CA GLU A 298 -2.37 14.97 -30.20
C GLU A 298 -1.59 14.81 -28.89
N ALA A 299 -0.97 15.90 -28.40
CA ALA A 299 -0.23 15.89 -27.14
C ALA A 299 -1.11 15.44 -25.97
N GLN A 300 -2.34 15.96 -25.87
CA GLN A 300 -3.30 15.58 -24.84
C GLN A 300 -3.68 14.09 -24.91
N LEU A 301 -3.98 13.57 -26.10
CA LEU A 301 -4.34 12.16 -26.28
C LEU A 301 -3.16 11.23 -26.03
N GLU A 302 -1.95 11.64 -26.42
CA GLU A 302 -0.72 10.90 -26.13
C GLU A 302 -0.47 10.80 -24.63
N GLU A 303 -0.54 11.91 -23.91
CA GLU A 303 -0.37 11.93 -22.45
C GLU A 303 -1.45 11.06 -21.77
N GLN A 304 -2.71 11.23 -22.14
CA GLN A 304 -3.82 10.44 -21.61
C GLN A 304 -3.61 8.94 -21.84
N PHE A 305 -3.10 8.58 -23.02
CA PHE A 305 -2.76 7.20 -23.35
C PHE A 305 -1.67 6.66 -22.42
N TYR A 306 -0.51 7.31 -22.34
CA TYR A 306 0.62 6.80 -21.57
C TYR A 306 0.38 6.78 -20.06
N LEU A 307 -0.31 7.78 -19.50
CA LEU A 307 -0.69 7.81 -18.08
C LEU A 307 -1.54 6.59 -17.65
N GLN A 308 -2.19 5.93 -18.59
CA GLN A 308 -2.97 4.72 -18.35
C GLN A 308 -2.25 3.45 -18.82
N ALA A 309 -1.65 3.47 -20.02
CA ALA A 309 -0.97 2.32 -20.60
C ALA A 309 0.23 1.87 -19.75
N LEU A 310 0.96 2.83 -19.15
CA LEU A 310 2.07 2.52 -18.24
C LEU A 310 1.62 1.88 -16.91
N LYS A 311 0.32 1.79 -16.63
CA LYS A 311 -0.21 1.07 -15.47
C LYS A 311 -0.56 -0.39 -15.78
N LEU A 312 -0.47 -0.80 -17.05
CA LEU A 312 -0.68 -2.20 -17.42
C LEU A 312 0.49 -3.05 -16.94
N PRO A 313 0.21 -4.24 -16.37
CA PRO A 313 1.24 -5.20 -16.01
C PRO A 313 1.82 -5.85 -17.28
N ASN A 314 2.91 -6.58 -17.08
CA ASN A 314 3.44 -7.51 -18.05
C ASN A 314 2.45 -8.64 -18.38
N GLN A 315 2.71 -9.40 -19.44
CA GLN A 315 2.02 -10.67 -19.67
C GLN A 315 2.35 -11.66 -18.55
N THR A 316 1.58 -12.74 -18.47
CA THR A 316 1.73 -13.79 -17.45
C THR A 316 2.13 -15.10 -18.10
N HIS A 317 3.12 -15.81 -17.54
CA HIS A 317 3.52 -17.12 -18.03
C HIS A 317 2.38 -18.14 -17.85
N PRO A 318 2.08 -19.01 -18.84
CA PRO A 318 0.94 -19.93 -18.78
C PRO A 318 0.86 -20.84 -17.55
N ASP A 319 2.01 -21.29 -17.03
CA ASP A 319 2.09 -22.21 -15.88
C ASP A 319 1.96 -21.54 -14.50
N VAL A 320 1.88 -20.20 -14.44
CA VAL A 320 1.74 -19.44 -13.19
C VAL A 320 0.49 -19.91 -12.45
N PRO A 321 0.57 -20.25 -11.15
CA PRO A 321 -0.62 -20.59 -10.36
C PRO A 321 -1.58 -19.40 -10.28
N VAL A 322 -2.89 -19.65 -10.38
CA VAL A 322 -3.90 -18.59 -10.30
C VAL A 322 -4.31 -18.38 -8.85
N GLY A 323 -4.31 -17.12 -8.38
CA GLY A 323 -4.84 -16.74 -7.08
C GLY A 323 -3.94 -15.80 -6.27
N ASP A 324 -4.23 -15.72 -4.97
CA ASP A 324 -3.45 -15.00 -3.95
C ASP A 324 -2.21 -15.79 -3.50
N GLU A 325 -1.39 -15.22 -2.61
CA GLU A 325 -0.18 -15.84 -2.03
C GLU A 325 -0.41 -17.27 -1.50
N SER A 326 -1.60 -17.62 -1.02
CA SER A 326 -1.90 -18.97 -0.51
C SER A 326 -1.87 -20.04 -1.60
N GLN A 327 -1.99 -19.64 -2.87
CA GLN A 327 -1.92 -20.51 -4.03
C GLN A 327 -0.49 -20.73 -4.57
N ALA A 328 0.53 -20.17 -3.90
CA ALA A 328 1.92 -20.41 -4.25
C ALA A 328 2.23 -21.92 -4.27
N ARG A 329 2.76 -22.40 -5.41
CA ARG A 329 3.01 -23.83 -5.61
C ARG A 329 4.42 -24.17 -5.13
N VAL A 330 4.53 -25.10 -4.18
CA VAL A 330 5.83 -25.62 -3.72
C VAL A 330 6.45 -26.49 -4.81
N LEU A 331 7.60 -26.07 -5.33
CA LEU A 331 8.35 -26.81 -6.34
C LEU A 331 9.37 -27.76 -5.73
N HIS A 332 10.12 -27.26 -4.74
CA HIS A 332 11.19 -28.02 -4.07
C HIS A 332 11.20 -27.72 -2.57
N VAL A 333 11.64 -28.70 -1.79
CA VAL A 333 11.97 -28.54 -0.37
C VAL A 333 13.36 -29.15 -0.16
N VAL A 334 14.27 -28.40 0.44
CA VAL A 334 15.69 -28.79 0.61
C VAL A 334 16.05 -28.77 2.08
N GLY A 335 16.71 -29.84 2.55
CA GLY A 335 17.08 -30.04 3.95
C GLY A 335 15.89 -30.38 4.85
N ASP A 336 16.15 -30.40 6.16
CA ASP A 336 15.16 -30.71 7.19
C ASP A 336 15.16 -29.63 8.28
N LYS A 337 14.02 -29.47 8.97
CA LYS A 337 13.94 -28.58 10.14
C LYS A 337 14.96 -29.01 11.20
N PRO A 338 15.80 -28.10 11.73
CA PRO A 338 16.75 -28.44 12.77
C PRO A 338 16.04 -28.96 14.03
N VAL A 339 16.61 -30.00 14.63
CA VAL A 339 16.06 -30.62 15.86
C VAL A 339 16.80 -30.06 17.07
N PHE A 340 16.04 -29.44 17.99
CA PHE A 340 16.59 -28.85 19.21
C PHE A 340 16.17 -29.65 20.45
N SER A 341 17.10 -29.85 21.38
CA SER A 341 16.82 -30.42 22.71
C SER A 341 16.28 -29.37 23.71
N PHE A 342 15.88 -28.20 23.21
CA PHE A 342 15.41 -27.03 23.96
C PHE A 342 14.47 -26.20 23.06
N ARG A 343 13.73 -25.25 23.63
CA ARG A 343 12.88 -24.36 22.83
C ARG A 343 13.76 -23.35 22.06
N PRO A 344 13.70 -23.30 20.72
CA PRO A 344 14.49 -22.34 19.95
C PRO A 344 14.05 -20.90 20.29
N ARG A 345 15.03 -20.02 20.43
CA ARG A 345 14.84 -18.58 20.66
C ARG A 345 14.79 -17.83 19.33
N GLY A 346 14.16 -16.66 19.33
CA GLY A 346 14.17 -15.74 18.19
C GLY A 346 15.52 -15.06 18.02
N HIS A 347 15.86 -14.71 16.78
CA HIS A 347 17.13 -14.09 16.41
C HIS A 347 17.45 -12.81 17.19
N LEU A 348 16.45 -11.98 17.53
CA LEU A 348 16.70 -10.75 18.28
C LEU A 348 17.14 -11.06 19.72
N GLU A 349 16.53 -12.03 20.39
CA GLU A 349 16.95 -12.45 21.74
C GLU A 349 18.38 -13.02 21.72
N ILE A 350 18.70 -13.83 20.70
CA ILE A 350 20.04 -14.37 20.49
C ILE A 350 21.04 -13.24 20.24
N GLY A 351 20.69 -12.33 19.31
CA GLY A 351 21.53 -11.23 18.89
C GLY A 351 21.84 -10.23 20.00
N GLU A 352 20.87 -9.94 20.86
CA GLU A 352 21.06 -9.08 22.03
C GLU A 352 21.92 -9.74 23.11
N LYS A 353 21.73 -11.05 23.38
CA LYS A 353 22.55 -11.79 24.35
C LYS A 353 24.01 -11.88 23.95
N LEU A 354 24.28 -11.97 22.65
CA LEU A 354 25.62 -11.98 22.09
C LEU A 354 26.16 -10.55 21.83
N ASP A 355 25.35 -9.51 22.03
CA ASP A 355 25.63 -8.11 21.66
C ASP A 355 26.09 -7.93 20.20
N ILE A 356 25.46 -8.68 19.29
CA ILE A 356 25.72 -8.65 17.84
C ILE A 356 24.63 -7.93 17.04
N ILE A 357 23.42 -7.77 17.62
CA ILE A 357 22.30 -7.00 17.05
C ILE A 357 21.80 -6.04 18.12
N ARG A 358 21.63 -4.77 17.76
CA ARG A 358 21.03 -3.75 18.62
C ARG A 358 19.87 -3.05 17.92
N GLN A 359 18.68 -3.08 18.54
CA GLN A 359 17.52 -2.27 18.16
C GLN A 359 16.98 -1.40 19.32
N LYS A 360 17.35 -1.73 20.56
CA LYS A 360 16.92 -1.00 21.74
C LYS A 360 17.44 0.45 21.74
N ARG A 361 16.54 1.37 22.08
CA ARG A 361 16.81 2.81 22.28
C ARG A 361 17.36 3.52 21.04
N LEU A 362 16.80 3.21 19.87
CA LEU A 362 17.16 3.83 18.59
C LEU A 362 16.09 4.78 18.02
N SER A 363 14.92 4.90 18.65
CA SER A 363 13.81 5.71 18.13
C SER A 363 14.21 7.16 17.80
N HIS A 364 14.96 7.81 18.70
CA HIS A 364 15.45 9.19 18.52
C HIS A 364 16.87 9.27 17.93
N VAL A 365 17.42 8.14 17.46
CA VAL A 365 18.73 8.09 16.80
C VAL A 365 18.55 7.85 15.31
N SER A 366 17.83 6.78 14.96
CA SER A 366 17.66 6.31 13.58
C SER A 366 16.23 5.84 13.28
N GLY A 367 15.28 6.11 14.18
CA GLY A 367 13.87 5.73 14.03
C GLY A 367 13.60 4.25 14.33
N HIS A 368 12.33 3.87 14.20
CA HIS A 368 11.87 2.49 14.33
C HIS A 368 12.45 1.59 13.24
N ARG A 369 12.49 0.26 13.48
CA ARG A 369 12.97 -0.76 12.53
C ARG A 369 14.41 -0.56 11.99
N SER A 370 15.16 0.37 12.57
CA SER A 370 16.60 0.50 12.37
C SER A 370 17.34 -0.47 13.29
N TYR A 371 18.55 -0.88 12.90
CA TYR A 371 19.40 -1.76 13.69
C TYR A 371 20.88 -1.41 13.49
N TYR A 372 21.69 -1.85 14.45
CA TYR A 372 23.14 -1.94 14.32
C TYR A 372 23.57 -3.40 14.40
N LEU A 373 24.54 -3.78 13.57
CA LEU A 373 25.28 -5.02 13.70
C LEU A 373 26.65 -4.74 14.31
N ARG A 374 27.09 -5.58 15.25
CA ARG A 374 28.35 -5.41 15.97
C ARG A 374 29.11 -6.72 16.04
N GLY A 375 30.45 -6.64 16.03
CA GLY A 375 31.33 -7.78 16.23
C GLY A 375 30.99 -8.91 15.26
N ALA A 376 30.68 -10.10 15.78
CA ALA A 376 30.33 -11.25 14.96
C ALA A 376 29.08 -11.03 14.08
N GLY A 377 28.13 -10.16 14.46
CA GLY A 377 26.99 -9.81 13.61
C GLY A 377 27.40 -9.03 12.37
N ALA A 378 28.35 -8.10 12.51
CA ALA A 378 28.93 -7.36 11.38
C ALA A 378 29.78 -8.29 10.50
N LEU A 379 30.58 -9.17 11.11
CA LEU A 379 31.36 -10.18 10.38
C LEU A 379 30.46 -11.16 9.62
N LEU A 380 29.29 -11.54 10.16
CA LEU A 380 28.30 -12.33 9.44
C LEU A 380 27.77 -11.60 8.20
N GLN A 381 27.42 -10.31 8.32
CA GLN A 381 27.01 -9.51 7.16
C GLN A 381 28.12 -9.47 6.09
N HIS A 382 29.34 -9.12 6.48
CA HIS A 382 30.47 -9.08 5.53
C HIS A 382 30.77 -10.46 4.94
N GLY A 383 30.71 -11.52 5.73
CA GLY A 383 30.90 -12.88 5.29
C GLY A 383 29.86 -13.32 4.27
N LEU A 384 28.58 -13.07 4.55
CA LEU A 384 27.47 -13.38 3.63
C LEU A 384 27.61 -12.64 2.30
N VAL A 385 27.88 -11.34 2.33
CA VAL A 385 28.06 -10.52 1.13
C VAL A 385 29.25 -11.03 0.33
N ASN A 386 30.42 -11.19 0.95
CA ASN A 386 31.64 -11.60 0.25
C ASN A 386 31.58 -13.05 -0.25
N PHE A 387 30.99 -13.96 0.52
CA PHE A 387 30.74 -15.34 0.09
C PHE A 387 29.91 -15.37 -1.20
N THR A 388 28.78 -14.66 -1.18
CA THR A 388 27.86 -14.59 -2.32
C THR A 388 28.52 -13.94 -3.53
N PHE A 389 29.17 -12.80 -3.32
CA PHE A 389 29.84 -12.05 -4.38
C PHE A 389 30.96 -12.87 -5.02
N ASN A 390 31.83 -13.50 -4.21
CA ASN A 390 32.89 -14.37 -4.70
C ASN A 390 32.34 -15.55 -5.50
N LYS A 391 31.27 -16.20 -5.03
CA LYS A 391 30.65 -17.31 -5.75
C LYS A 391 30.17 -16.88 -7.13
N LEU A 392 29.47 -15.74 -7.24
CA LEU A 392 28.95 -15.23 -8.50
C LEU A 392 30.06 -14.76 -9.46
N LEU A 393 31.13 -14.15 -8.95
CA LEU A 393 32.31 -13.82 -9.74
C LEU A 393 32.90 -15.07 -10.42
N HIS A 394 33.05 -16.17 -9.68
CA HIS A 394 33.54 -17.44 -10.25
C HIS A 394 32.55 -18.10 -11.23
N ARG A 395 31.29 -17.68 -11.22
CA ARG A 395 30.26 -18.08 -12.20
C ARG A 395 30.18 -17.13 -13.40
N GLY A 396 31.10 -16.17 -13.53
CA GLY A 396 31.20 -15.29 -14.69
C GLY A 396 30.32 -14.05 -14.65
N PHE A 397 29.82 -13.67 -13.47
CA PHE A 397 29.08 -12.41 -13.30
C PHE A 397 30.05 -11.22 -13.28
N THR A 398 29.70 -10.16 -14.00
CA THR A 398 30.43 -8.89 -13.96
C THR A 398 30.07 -8.11 -12.70
N PRO A 399 31.03 -7.77 -11.84
CA PRO A 399 30.76 -6.99 -10.63
C PRO A 399 30.47 -5.53 -10.98
N MET A 400 29.42 -4.98 -10.36
CA MET A 400 28.99 -3.59 -10.54
C MET A 400 28.85 -2.88 -9.20
N THR A 401 29.10 -1.57 -9.21
CA THR A 401 28.68 -0.64 -8.16
C THR A 401 27.83 0.42 -8.82
N VAL A 402 26.64 0.69 -8.29
CA VAL A 402 25.66 1.61 -8.87
C VAL A 402 25.34 2.74 -7.89
N PRO A 403 24.86 3.91 -8.36
CA PRO A 403 24.33 4.93 -7.47
C PRO A 403 23.11 4.42 -6.69
N ASP A 404 23.03 4.76 -5.40
CA ASP A 404 21.84 4.46 -4.56
C ASP A 404 20.73 5.52 -4.69
N LEU A 405 21.08 6.72 -5.17
CA LEU A 405 20.18 7.83 -5.45
C LEU A 405 19.92 7.93 -6.95
N LEU A 406 18.67 7.71 -7.37
CA LEU A 406 18.27 7.74 -8.78
C LEU A 406 17.03 8.60 -9.01
N ARG A 407 16.85 9.02 -10.26
CA ARG A 407 15.66 9.74 -10.74
C ARG A 407 14.44 8.84 -10.77
N GLY A 408 13.26 9.41 -10.54
CA GLY A 408 11.98 8.68 -10.51
C GLY A 408 11.67 7.91 -11.79
N ALA A 409 12.13 8.40 -12.94
CA ALA A 409 11.95 7.74 -14.23
C ALA A 409 12.53 6.30 -14.27
N VAL A 410 13.65 6.05 -13.57
CA VAL A 410 14.27 4.71 -13.55
C VAL A 410 13.42 3.73 -12.74
N PHE A 411 12.81 4.20 -11.65
CA PHE A 411 11.89 3.39 -10.83
C PHE A 411 10.63 3.02 -11.61
N GLU A 412 10.01 4.00 -12.28
CA GLU A 412 8.83 3.77 -13.13
C GLU A 412 9.15 2.81 -14.27
N GLY A 413 10.34 2.96 -14.87
CA GLY A 413 10.86 2.04 -15.89
C GLY A 413 10.99 0.59 -15.41
N CYS A 414 11.33 0.40 -14.13
CA CYS A 414 11.38 -0.92 -13.50
C CYS A 414 9.99 -1.45 -13.08
N GLY A 415 8.91 -0.68 -13.26
CA GLY A 415 7.56 -1.02 -12.80
C GLY A 415 7.31 -0.74 -11.32
N MET A 416 8.14 0.11 -10.70
CA MET A 416 7.98 0.58 -9.32
C MET A 416 7.30 1.95 -9.33
N THR A 417 6.49 2.26 -8.31
CA THR A 417 5.66 3.47 -8.26
C THR A 417 6.21 4.50 -7.28
N PRO A 418 7.13 5.41 -7.68
CA PRO A 418 7.74 6.38 -6.77
C PRO A 418 6.70 7.31 -6.12
N ASN A 419 5.67 7.69 -6.86
CA ASN A 419 4.63 8.64 -6.44
C ASN A 419 3.33 7.97 -5.95
N ALA A 420 3.36 6.67 -5.62
CA ALA A 420 2.19 6.04 -5.00
C ALA A 420 1.92 6.66 -3.62
N ASN A 421 0.64 6.76 -3.25
CA ASN A 421 0.24 7.17 -1.91
C ASN A 421 -0.49 6.02 -1.23
N PRO A 422 0.14 5.30 -0.28
CA PRO A 422 1.52 5.47 0.23
C PRO A 422 2.62 4.76 -0.61
N SER A 423 3.79 5.39 -0.73
CA SER A 423 4.96 4.86 -1.45
C SER A 423 5.83 3.97 -0.57
N GLN A 424 6.56 3.04 -1.20
CA GLN A 424 7.64 2.26 -0.56
C GLN A 424 9.02 2.89 -0.74
N ILE A 425 9.13 3.95 -1.53
CA ILE A 425 10.39 4.58 -1.92
C ILE A 425 10.60 5.85 -1.07
N TYR A 426 11.79 6.01 -0.51
CA TYR A 426 12.19 7.26 0.12
C TYR A 426 12.66 8.25 -0.94
N ASN A 427 12.12 9.46 -0.93
CA ASN A 427 12.58 10.59 -1.71
C ASN A 427 13.40 11.56 -0.85
N ILE A 428 14.40 12.19 -1.45
CA ILE A 428 15.08 13.33 -0.85
C ILE A 428 14.13 14.54 -0.90
N ASP A 429 14.26 15.45 0.07
CA ASP A 429 13.47 16.68 0.18
C ASP A 429 13.38 17.40 -1.19
N PRO A 430 12.20 17.38 -1.85
CA PRO A 430 12.04 17.92 -3.20
C PRO A 430 12.24 19.43 -3.28
N ALA A 431 12.08 20.15 -2.16
CA ALA A 431 12.33 21.59 -2.09
C ALA A 431 13.82 21.93 -2.16
N ARG A 432 14.70 20.96 -1.86
CA ARG A 432 16.17 21.14 -1.86
C ARG A 432 16.84 20.41 -3.01
N PHE A 433 16.40 19.18 -3.28
CA PHE A 433 17.00 18.31 -4.28
C PHE A 433 15.92 17.72 -5.16
N LYS A 434 15.85 18.19 -6.41
CA LYS A 434 14.84 17.76 -7.38
C LYS A 434 15.08 16.32 -7.81
N ASP A 435 14.04 15.49 -7.68
CA ASP A 435 13.93 14.16 -8.31
C ASP A 435 15.08 13.20 -7.96
N LEU A 436 15.35 13.03 -6.66
CA LEU A 436 16.29 12.02 -6.16
C LEU A 436 15.59 11.09 -5.17
N ASN A 437 15.71 9.80 -5.41
CA ASN A 437 15.04 8.74 -4.64
C ASN A 437 16.03 7.64 -4.28
N LEU A 438 15.91 7.08 -3.08
CA LEU A 438 16.74 5.98 -2.60
C LEU A 438 16.19 4.64 -3.11
N ALA A 439 17.07 3.82 -3.69
CA ALA A 439 16.69 2.53 -4.23
C ALA A 439 16.41 1.48 -3.16
N GLY A 440 15.33 0.71 -3.32
CA GLY A 440 15.00 -0.46 -2.49
C GLY A 440 15.67 -1.77 -2.94
N THR A 441 16.49 -1.70 -4.00
CA THR A 441 17.23 -2.80 -4.64
C THR A 441 18.24 -2.24 -5.65
N ALA A 442 19.39 -2.91 -5.84
CA ALA A 442 20.36 -2.57 -6.89
C ALA A 442 19.81 -2.75 -8.31
N GLU A 443 18.70 -3.50 -8.48
CA GLU A 443 17.98 -3.66 -9.75
C GLU A 443 17.71 -2.32 -10.44
N VAL A 444 17.29 -1.29 -9.69
CA VAL A 444 16.99 0.04 -10.25
C VAL A 444 18.25 0.68 -10.85
N GLY A 445 19.37 0.63 -10.13
CA GLY A 445 20.64 1.17 -10.62
C GLY A 445 21.21 0.39 -11.80
N LEU A 446 21.04 -0.94 -11.81
CA LEU A 446 21.47 -1.81 -12.91
C LEU A 446 20.60 -1.62 -14.16
N ALA A 447 19.29 -1.47 -14.02
CA ALA A 447 18.40 -1.12 -15.13
C ALA A 447 18.75 0.27 -15.69
N GLY A 448 19.02 1.25 -14.80
CA GLY A 448 19.47 2.58 -15.19
C GLY A 448 20.80 2.59 -15.94
N TYR A 449 21.70 1.64 -15.68
CA TYR A 449 22.96 1.49 -16.45
C TYR A 449 22.72 1.14 -17.92
N PHE A 450 21.67 0.37 -18.21
CA PHE A 450 21.32 -0.03 -19.58
C PHE A 450 20.32 0.91 -20.27
N MET A 451 19.74 1.85 -19.53
CA MET A 451 18.72 2.77 -20.04
C MET A 451 19.23 3.54 -21.26
N ASP A 452 18.45 3.57 -22.35
CA ASP A 452 18.76 4.22 -23.62
C ASP A 452 20.07 3.74 -24.30
N HIS A 453 20.52 2.52 -24.00
CA HIS A 453 21.71 1.91 -24.59
C HIS A 453 21.42 0.55 -25.24
N ALA A 454 22.34 0.12 -26.11
CA ALA A 454 22.29 -1.19 -26.76
C ALA A 454 23.52 -2.03 -26.41
N VAL A 455 23.30 -3.31 -26.09
CA VAL A 455 24.39 -4.31 -25.93
C VAL A 455 24.62 -5.09 -27.22
N ALA A 456 25.83 -5.60 -27.45
CA ALA A 456 26.08 -6.42 -28.64
C ALA A 456 25.50 -7.83 -28.47
N PHE A 457 24.90 -8.40 -29.52
CA PHE A 457 24.31 -9.76 -29.47
C PHE A 457 25.28 -10.84 -28.96
N ARG A 458 26.55 -10.75 -29.34
CA ARG A 458 27.60 -11.70 -28.92
C ARG A 458 27.91 -11.70 -27.43
N ASP A 459 27.55 -10.62 -26.71
CA ASP A 459 27.80 -10.49 -25.28
C ASP A 459 26.63 -11.04 -24.44
N LEU A 460 25.55 -11.48 -25.10
CA LEU A 460 24.37 -12.03 -24.45
C LEU A 460 24.57 -13.51 -24.06
N PRO A 461 24.03 -13.96 -22.90
CA PRO A 461 23.41 -13.12 -21.87
C PRO A 461 24.46 -12.41 -21.01
N VAL A 462 24.24 -11.11 -20.78
CA VAL A 462 25.03 -10.29 -19.85
C VAL A 462 24.57 -10.60 -18.43
N ARG A 463 25.53 -10.95 -17.56
CA ARG A 463 25.28 -11.28 -16.15
C ARG A 463 26.02 -10.29 -15.27
N MET A 464 25.31 -9.63 -14.37
CA MET A 464 25.85 -8.64 -13.45
C MET A 464 25.52 -8.98 -12.00
N VAL A 465 26.48 -8.73 -11.12
CA VAL A 465 26.30 -8.83 -9.66
C VAL A 465 26.59 -7.49 -9.01
N CYS A 466 25.71 -7.05 -8.12
CA CYS A 466 25.89 -5.78 -7.39
C CYS A 466 25.53 -5.94 -5.92
N SER A 467 26.36 -5.40 -5.03
CA SER A 467 26.03 -5.26 -3.62
C SER A 467 25.70 -3.79 -3.36
N SER A 468 24.53 -3.50 -2.79
CA SER A 468 24.14 -2.13 -2.43
C SER A 468 23.39 -2.07 -1.09
N THR A 469 23.26 -0.84 -0.57
CA THR A 469 22.37 -0.59 0.56
C THR A 469 20.98 -0.27 0.02
N CYS A 470 19.99 -1.03 0.46
CA CYS A 470 18.60 -0.92 0.04
C CYS A 470 17.79 -0.16 1.10
N TYR A 471 16.92 0.73 0.64
CA TYR A 471 16.06 1.56 1.50
C TYR A 471 14.58 1.33 1.14
N ARG A 472 13.75 1.00 2.14
CA ARG A 472 12.30 0.77 1.95
C ARG A 472 11.48 1.41 3.06
N ALA A 473 10.43 2.14 2.68
CA ALA A 473 9.59 2.86 3.64
C ALA A 473 8.69 1.91 4.46
N GLU A 474 8.31 0.75 3.92
CA GLU A 474 7.53 -0.31 4.60
C GLU A 474 6.24 0.21 5.27
N THR A 475 5.59 1.18 4.61
CA THR A 475 4.42 1.94 5.08
C THR A 475 3.16 1.09 5.22
N ASN A 476 3.02 0.04 4.41
CA ASN A 476 1.78 -0.73 4.29
C ASN A 476 1.71 -1.95 5.21
N THR A 477 2.71 -2.18 6.05
CA THR A 477 2.87 -3.45 6.76
C THR A 477 3.34 -3.21 8.19
N GLY A 478 2.41 -2.77 9.04
CA GLY A 478 2.64 -2.46 10.44
C GLY A 478 2.97 -3.67 11.35
N GLN A 479 3.08 -4.88 10.81
CA GLN A 479 3.02 -6.11 11.61
C GLN A 479 4.33 -6.50 12.34
N GLU A 480 5.49 -5.97 11.94
CA GLU A 480 6.80 -6.36 12.51
C GLU A 480 7.56 -5.14 13.05
N PRO A 481 7.31 -4.70 14.30
CA PRO A 481 7.98 -3.53 14.89
C PRO A 481 9.42 -3.80 15.37
N TRP A 482 9.76 -5.06 15.64
CA TRP A 482 11.06 -5.51 16.15
C TRP A 482 11.57 -6.72 15.37
N GLY A 483 12.88 -6.96 15.45
CA GLY A 483 13.57 -7.97 14.65
C GLY A 483 14.01 -7.44 13.29
N LEU A 484 14.64 -8.32 12.50
CA LEU A 484 15.25 -8.00 11.21
C LEU A 484 14.40 -8.41 10.00
N TYR A 485 13.18 -8.89 10.22
CA TYR A 485 12.38 -9.49 9.13
C TYR A 485 11.92 -8.44 8.11
N ARG A 486 11.60 -7.24 8.61
CA ARG A 486 11.17 -6.08 7.83
C ARG A 486 11.76 -4.81 8.43
N VAL A 487 12.70 -4.20 7.70
CA VAL A 487 13.55 -3.10 8.16
C VAL A 487 13.66 -2.02 7.09
N HIS A 488 13.93 -0.78 7.48
CA HIS A 488 14.00 0.34 6.52
C HIS A 488 15.30 0.39 5.72
N HIS A 489 16.35 -0.25 6.21
CA HIS A 489 17.67 -0.29 5.56
C HIS A 489 18.26 -1.69 5.63
N PHE A 490 18.91 -2.14 4.58
CA PHE A 490 19.63 -3.42 4.58
C PHE A 490 20.59 -3.56 3.41
N THR A 491 21.60 -4.42 3.54
CA THR A 491 22.48 -4.78 2.41
C THR A 491 21.91 -5.96 1.63
N LYS A 492 21.92 -5.86 0.30
CA LYS A 492 21.52 -6.94 -0.61
C LYS A 492 22.56 -7.12 -1.71
N VAL A 493 22.84 -8.37 -2.05
CA VAL A 493 23.56 -8.75 -3.28
C VAL A 493 22.54 -9.19 -4.32
N GLU A 494 22.53 -8.49 -5.46
CA GLU A 494 21.60 -8.68 -6.57
C GLU A 494 22.29 -9.33 -7.76
N MET A 495 21.60 -10.26 -8.41
CA MET A 495 21.88 -10.73 -9.76
C MET A 495 20.97 -10.00 -10.75
N PHE A 496 21.53 -9.51 -11.84
CA PHE A 496 20.78 -8.88 -12.93
C PHE A 496 21.28 -9.42 -14.28
N GLY A 497 20.34 -9.69 -15.17
CA GLY A 497 20.56 -10.32 -16.45
C GLY A 497 19.93 -9.51 -17.58
N VAL A 498 20.68 -9.32 -18.67
CA VAL A 498 20.16 -8.82 -19.95
C VAL A 498 20.42 -9.88 -21.00
N THR A 499 19.38 -10.36 -21.66
CA THR A 499 19.46 -11.48 -22.61
C THR A 499 18.69 -11.19 -23.90
N GLY A 500 18.81 -12.10 -24.86
CA GLY A 500 18.16 -12.00 -26.16
C GLY A 500 16.62 -11.94 -26.09
N PRO A 501 15.96 -11.77 -27.24
CA PRO A 501 14.55 -11.38 -27.32
C PRO A 501 13.58 -12.54 -27.08
N GLY A 502 14.07 -13.77 -27.00
CA GLY A 502 13.19 -14.94 -26.88
C GLY A 502 12.84 -15.25 -25.42
N LEU A 503 11.62 -15.77 -25.24
CA LEU A 503 11.17 -16.31 -23.96
C LEU A 503 12.03 -17.48 -23.50
N GLU A 504 12.62 -18.24 -24.44
CA GLU A 504 13.52 -19.35 -24.12
C GLU A 504 14.75 -18.86 -23.36
N GLN A 505 15.44 -17.84 -23.87
CA GLN A 505 16.68 -17.33 -23.28
C GLN A 505 16.44 -16.69 -21.91
N SER A 506 15.36 -15.92 -21.76
CA SER A 506 15.04 -15.29 -20.46
C SER A 506 14.53 -16.29 -19.43
N SER A 507 13.80 -17.32 -19.85
CA SER A 507 13.39 -18.41 -18.95
C SER A 507 14.58 -19.26 -18.51
N GLN A 508 15.51 -19.60 -19.42
CA GLN A 508 16.75 -20.30 -19.07
C GLN A 508 17.61 -19.50 -18.08
N LEU A 509 17.72 -18.18 -18.26
CA LEU A 509 18.46 -17.31 -17.35
C LEU A 509 17.78 -17.20 -15.98
N LEU A 510 16.44 -17.18 -15.92
CA LEU A 510 15.70 -17.24 -14.67
C LEU A 510 15.97 -18.55 -13.91
N GLU A 511 15.93 -19.70 -14.59
CA GLU A 511 16.25 -21.00 -14.00
C GLU A 511 17.71 -21.07 -13.52
N GLU A 512 18.65 -20.49 -14.28
CA GLU A 512 20.05 -20.35 -13.86
C GLU A 512 20.16 -19.56 -12.55
N PHE A 513 19.52 -18.38 -12.48
CA PHE A 513 19.54 -17.54 -11.27
C PHE A 513 18.89 -18.24 -10.08
N LEU A 514 17.76 -18.93 -10.28
CA LEU A 514 17.10 -19.73 -9.24
C LEU A 514 18.03 -20.84 -8.72
N SER A 515 18.70 -21.55 -9.63
CA SER A 515 19.65 -22.61 -9.25
C SER A 515 20.80 -22.06 -8.39
N LEU A 516 21.32 -20.87 -8.70
CA LEU A 516 22.37 -20.21 -7.93
C LEU A 516 21.88 -19.80 -6.54
N GLN A 517 20.64 -19.31 -6.40
CA GLN A 517 20.04 -19.05 -5.08
C GLN A 517 19.95 -20.33 -4.25
N MET A 518 19.49 -21.43 -4.85
CA MET A 518 19.43 -22.73 -4.18
C MET A 518 20.82 -23.23 -3.76
N GLU A 519 21.85 -23.08 -4.61
CA GLU A 519 23.24 -23.42 -4.26
C GLU A 519 23.73 -22.61 -3.05
N ILE A 520 23.54 -21.29 -3.06
CA ILE A 520 23.94 -20.40 -1.96
C ILE A 520 23.30 -20.85 -0.64
N LEU A 521 21.98 -21.06 -0.61
CA LEU A 521 21.27 -21.46 0.60
C LEU A 521 21.64 -22.87 1.08
N THR A 522 21.92 -23.77 0.15
CA THR A 522 22.37 -25.14 0.45
C THR A 522 23.77 -25.13 1.07
N GLU A 523 24.70 -24.35 0.52
CA GLU A 523 26.06 -24.19 1.05
C GLU A 523 26.08 -23.51 2.43
N LEU A 524 25.10 -22.65 2.70
CA LEU A 524 24.86 -22.07 4.03
C LEU A 524 24.21 -23.06 5.02
N GLY A 525 23.82 -24.25 4.57
CA GLY A 525 23.22 -25.30 5.40
C GLY A 525 21.82 -24.96 5.90
N LEU A 526 21.06 -24.15 5.16
CA LEU A 526 19.70 -23.75 5.53
C LEU A 526 18.66 -24.73 4.99
N HIS A 527 17.58 -24.92 5.76
CA HIS A 527 16.37 -25.60 5.30
C HIS A 527 15.45 -24.59 4.61
N PHE A 528 15.06 -24.85 3.37
CA PHE A 528 14.26 -23.91 2.57
C PHE A 528 13.28 -24.62 1.63
N ARG A 529 12.34 -23.85 1.08
CA ARG A 529 11.41 -24.28 0.03
C ARG A 529 11.37 -23.28 -1.11
N VAL A 530 11.23 -23.78 -2.33
CA VAL A 530 11.08 -22.98 -3.55
C VAL A 530 9.61 -22.91 -3.91
N LEU A 531 9.12 -21.71 -4.19
CA LEU A 531 7.73 -21.40 -4.51
C LEU A 531 7.63 -20.80 -5.90
N ASP A 532 6.68 -21.30 -6.68
CA ASP A 532 6.20 -20.67 -7.90
C ASP A 532 5.05 -19.72 -7.53
N MET A 533 5.29 -18.43 -7.71
CA MET A 533 4.41 -17.40 -7.15
C MET A 533 3.16 -17.21 -8.03
N PRO A 534 1.99 -17.03 -7.40
CA PRO A 534 0.72 -16.97 -8.09
C PRO A 534 0.47 -15.59 -8.73
N THR A 535 -0.55 -15.51 -9.58
CA THR A 535 -0.86 -14.32 -10.41
C THR A 535 -0.95 -13.00 -9.64
N GLN A 536 -1.49 -12.99 -8.42
CA GLN A 536 -1.64 -11.74 -7.64
C GLN A 536 -0.33 -11.28 -6.97
N GLU A 537 0.69 -12.14 -6.94
CA GLU A 537 2.00 -11.88 -6.31
C GLU A 537 3.12 -11.59 -7.33
N LEU A 538 2.79 -11.49 -8.63
CA LEU A 538 3.76 -11.15 -9.68
C LEU A 538 4.17 -9.68 -9.66
N GLY A 539 3.28 -8.79 -9.20
CA GLY A 539 3.45 -7.34 -9.38
C GLY A 539 3.31 -6.91 -10.84
N LEU A 540 3.73 -5.67 -11.16
CA LEU A 540 3.61 -5.11 -12.50
C LEU A 540 4.61 -5.68 -13.52
N PRO A 541 5.93 -5.78 -13.25
CA PRO A 541 6.90 -6.05 -14.30
C PRO A 541 7.06 -7.55 -14.64
N THR A 542 6.55 -8.45 -13.79
CA THR A 542 7.00 -9.84 -13.79
C THR A 542 6.13 -10.76 -14.65
N TYR A 543 6.76 -11.52 -15.54
CA TYR A 543 6.15 -12.58 -16.35
C TYR A 543 6.10 -13.93 -15.63
N ARG A 544 7.17 -14.28 -14.90
CA ARG A 544 7.29 -15.45 -14.02
C ARG A 544 8.16 -15.12 -12.81
N LYS A 545 7.75 -15.58 -11.62
CA LYS A 545 8.43 -15.30 -10.35
C LYS A 545 8.60 -16.56 -9.52
N PHE A 546 9.82 -16.76 -9.02
CA PHE A 546 10.14 -17.79 -8.04
C PHE A 546 10.65 -17.16 -6.76
N ASP A 547 10.05 -17.51 -5.63
CA ASP A 547 10.54 -17.10 -4.32
C ASP A 547 11.15 -18.30 -3.60
N ILE A 548 12.17 -18.05 -2.77
CA ILE A 548 12.68 -19.05 -1.84
C ILE A 548 12.45 -18.58 -0.42
N GLU A 549 11.83 -19.44 0.37
CA GLU A 549 11.62 -19.20 1.79
C GLU A 549 12.51 -20.10 2.63
N ALA A 550 13.23 -19.53 3.59
CA ALA A 550 14.02 -20.27 4.55
C ALA A 550 13.24 -20.51 5.85
N TRP A 551 13.44 -21.67 6.46
CA TRP A 551 12.88 -21.99 7.76
C TRP A 551 13.55 -21.16 8.87
N MET A 552 12.74 -20.52 9.71
CA MET A 552 13.21 -19.68 10.82
C MET A 552 12.69 -20.26 12.15
N PRO A 553 13.47 -21.11 12.87
CA PRO A 553 12.98 -21.87 14.03
C PRO A 553 12.37 -21.04 15.17
N GLY A 554 12.94 -19.88 15.48
CA GLY A 554 12.45 -18.97 16.51
C GLY A 554 11.18 -18.23 16.09
N ARG A 555 11.05 -17.91 14.80
CA ARG A 555 9.79 -17.40 14.20
C ARG A 555 8.73 -18.49 14.08
N GLY A 556 9.13 -19.75 13.90
CA GLY A 556 8.23 -20.90 13.77
C GLY A 556 7.60 -21.08 12.38
N HIS A 557 8.06 -20.33 11.38
CA HIS A 557 7.52 -20.34 10.02
C HIS A 557 8.65 -20.24 8.99
N PHE A 558 8.32 -20.59 7.74
CA PHE A 558 9.13 -20.19 6.59
C PHE A 558 9.00 -18.68 6.38
N GLY A 559 10.05 -18.04 5.88
CA GLY A 559 10.02 -16.66 5.44
C GLY A 559 10.88 -16.44 4.22
N GLU A 560 10.35 -15.72 3.25
CA GLU A 560 11.02 -15.34 2.00
C GLU A 560 12.41 -14.75 2.28
N VAL A 561 13.45 -15.33 1.70
CA VAL A 561 14.83 -14.83 1.75
C VAL A 561 15.31 -14.33 0.39
N THR A 562 14.71 -14.80 -0.70
CA THR A 562 15.06 -14.40 -2.06
C THR A 562 13.82 -14.42 -2.96
N SER A 563 13.84 -13.56 -3.99
CA SER A 563 12.94 -13.59 -5.13
C SER A 563 13.75 -13.62 -6.43
N ALA A 564 13.19 -14.19 -7.49
CA ALA A 564 13.75 -14.21 -8.84
C ALA A 564 12.63 -14.00 -9.87
N SER A 565 12.82 -13.05 -10.77
CA SER A 565 11.79 -12.57 -11.69
C SER A 565 12.31 -12.47 -13.12
N ASN A 566 11.56 -13.05 -14.06
CA ASN A 566 11.71 -12.75 -15.49
C ASN A 566 10.76 -11.62 -15.85
N CYS A 567 11.29 -10.50 -16.33
CA CYS A 567 10.51 -9.32 -16.70
C CYS A 567 10.28 -9.19 -18.20
N THR A 568 10.69 -10.19 -18.99
CA THR A 568 10.66 -10.16 -20.46
C THR A 568 11.08 -8.78 -20.98
N ASP A 569 10.34 -8.18 -21.89
CA ASP A 569 10.64 -6.87 -22.45
C ASP A 569 9.96 -5.71 -21.69
N PHE A 570 9.28 -5.95 -20.56
CA PHE A 570 8.55 -4.91 -19.83
C PHE A 570 9.43 -3.72 -19.43
N GLN A 571 10.56 -3.99 -18.77
CA GLN A 571 11.48 -2.95 -18.32
C GLN A 571 12.22 -2.35 -19.52
N SER A 572 12.63 -3.21 -20.46
CA SER A 572 13.35 -2.80 -21.65
C SER A 572 12.57 -1.84 -22.55
N ARG A 573 11.25 -2.02 -22.68
CA ARG A 573 10.37 -1.14 -23.47
C ARG A 573 10.16 0.22 -22.83
N ARG A 574 10.26 0.30 -21.51
CA ARG A 574 10.13 1.56 -20.76
C ARG A 574 11.43 2.34 -20.68
N LEU A 575 12.56 1.63 -20.65
CA LEU A 575 13.90 2.20 -20.48
C LEU A 575 14.75 2.17 -21.75
N HIS A 576 14.19 1.72 -22.88
CA HIS A 576 14.90 1.48 -24.14
C HIS A 576 16.19 0.66 -23.97
N ILE A 577 16.12 -0.44 -23.24
CA ILE A 577 17.24 -1.38 -23.09
C ILE A 577 17.26 -2.30 -24.31
N MET A 578 18.21 -2.08 -25.22
CA MET A 578 18.25 -2.76 -26.52
C MET A 578 19.42 -3.74 -26.59
N PHE A 579 19.39 -4.61 -27.59
CA PHE A 579 20.59 -5.25 -28.11
C PHE A 579 20.65 -5.12 -29.63
N GLN A 580 21.86 -5.14 -30.17
CA GLN A 580 22.10 -5.09 -31.61
C GLN A 580 22.35 -6.49 -32.15
N THR A 581 21.51 -6.95 -33.09
CA THR A 581 21.65 -8.23 -33.80
C THR A 581 22.91 -8.25 -34.68
N GLU A 582 23.29 -9.42 -35.20
CA GLU A 582 24.41 -9.54 -36.15
C GLU A 582 24.18 -8.74 -37.45
N THR A 583 22.93 -8.48 -37.82
CA THR A 583 22.56 -7.67 -38.99
C THR A 583 22.58 -6.16 -38.72
N GLY A 584 22.84 -5.76 -37.46
CA GLY A 584 22.86 -4.36 -37.03
C GLY A 584 21.51 -3.80 -36.59
N GLU A 585 20.45 -4.62 -36.57
CA GLU A 585 19.10 -4.24 -36.14
C GLU A 585 19.04 -4.14 -34.61
N LEU A 586 18.32 -3.13 -34.10
CA LEU A 586 18.09 -2.96 -32.67
C LEU A 586 16.79 -3.63 -32.26
N GLN A 587 16.85 -4.49 -31.25
CA GLN A 587 15.68 -5.14 -30.67
C GLN A 587 15.68 -4.97 -29.15
N PHE A 588 14.50 -4.98 -28.55
CA PHE A 588 14.34 -4.92 -27.10
C PHE A 588 14.91 -6.18 -26.46
N ALA A 589 15.76 -6.02 -25.44
CA ALA A 589 16.30 -7.13 -24.69
C ALA A 589 15.28 -7.65 -23.66
N HIS A 590 15.49 -8.87 -23.17
CA HIS A 590 14.79 -9.33 -21.97
C HIS A 590 15.62 -9.07 -20.71
N THR A 591 14.95 -8.67 -19.62
CA THR A 591 15.59 -8.49 -18.31
C THR A 591 15.16 -9.55 -17.30
N VAL A 592 16.11 -10.00 -16.49
CA VAL A 592 15.90 -10.97 -15.40
C VAL A 592 16.62 -10.45 -14.16
N ASN A 593 15.97 -10.49 -13.00
CA ASN A 593 16.59 -10.11 -11.73
C ASN A 593 16.39 -11.22 -10.69
N ALA A 594 17.33 -11.33 -9.76
CA ALA A 594 17.21 -12.28 -8.65
C ALA A 594 18.05 -11.83 -7.45
N THR A 595 17.49 -11.98 -6.25
CA THR A 595 18.21 -11.74 -5.01
C THR A 595 19.21 -12.87 -4.76
N ALA A 596 20.50 -12.60 -4.76
CA ALA A 596 21.49 -13.62 -4.38
C ALA A 596 21.60 -13.77 -2.86
N CYS A 597 21.59 -12.63 -2.14
CA CYS A 597 21.70 -12.61 -0.68
C CYS A 597 21.07 -11.33 -0.12
N ALA A 598 19.96 -11.46 0.62
CA ALA A 598 19.42 -10.39 1.45
C ALA A 598 19.80 -10.62 2.92
N VAL A 599 20.73 -9.81 3.44
CA VAL A 599 21.38 -10.04 4.74
C VAL A 599 20.41 -10.19 5.91
N PRO A 600 19.37 -9.33 6.10
CA PRO A 600 18.58 -9.35 7.34
C PRO A 600 17.91 -10.69 7.61
N ARG A 601 17.20 -11.24 6.62
CA ARG A 601 16.46 -12.50 6.77
C ARG A 601 17.36 -13.73 6.77
N LEU A 602 18.52 -13.66 6.10
CA LEU A 602 19.55 -14.69 6.23
C LEU A 602 20.19 -14.70 7.62
N LEU A 603 20.41 -13.55 8.26
CA LEU A 603 20.83 -13.49 9.66
C LEU A 603 19.79 -14.15 10.57
N ILE A 604 18.49 -13.93 10.33
CA ILE A 604 17.44 -14.62 11.10
C ILE A 604 17.58 -16.14 10.95
N ALA A 605 17.57 -16.63 9.73
CA ALA A 605 17.63 -18.06 9.45
C ALA A 605 18.91 -18.70 10.02
N LEU A 606 20.06 -18.06 9.88
CA LEU A 606 21.35 -18.55 10.38
C LEU A 606 21.42 -18.56 11.91
N LEU A 607 21.06 -17.45 12.56
CA LEU A 607 21.11 -17.35 14.02
C LEU A 607 20.14 -18.35 14.66
N GLU A 608 18.93 -18.47 14.13
CA GLU A 608 17.91 -19.34 14.71
C GLU A 608 18.16 -20.83 14.40
N SER A 609 18.70 -21.17 13.23
CA SER A 609 18.97 -22.57 12.85
C SER A 609 20.23 -23.14 13.50
N ASN A 610 21.22 -22.30 13.78
CA ASN A 610 22.52 -22.74 14.31
C ASN A 610 22.69 -22.48 15.81
N GLN A 611 21.64 -22.04 16.50
CA GLN A 611 21.67 -21.75 17.94
C GLN A 611 21.95 -22.98 18.80
N GLN A 612 22.65 -22.77 19.91
CA GLN A 612 23.02 -23.78 20.87
C GLN A 612 22.37 -23.50 22.23
N LYS A 613 22.28 -24.53 23.08
CA LYS A 613 21.56 -24.44 24.37
C LYS A 613 22.13 -23.36 25.31
N ASP A 614 23.44 -23.14 25.24
CA ASP A 614 24.16 -22.14 26.04
C ASP A 614 23.99 -20.69 25.51
N GLY A 615 23.36 -20.52 24.34
CA GLY A 615 23.19 -19.24 23.67
C GLY A 615 24.28 -18.91 22.65
N SER A 616 25.30 -19.75 22.48
CA SER A 616 26.25 -19.64 21.37
C SER A 616 25.58 -20.03 20.03
N VAL A 617 26.18 -19.63 18.90
CA VAL A 617 25.69 -19.94 17.56
C VAL A 617 26.81 -20.55 16.74
N LEU A 618 26.57 -21.71 16.10
CA LEU A 618 27.53 -22.31 15.17
C LEU A 618 27.59 -21.52 13.87
N VAL A 619 28.78 -21.45 13.28
CA VAL A 619 29.02 -20.79 12.00
C VAL A 619 29.06 -21.84 10.88
N PRO A 620 28.23 -21.72 9.83
CA PRO A 620 28.30 -22.63 8.68
C PRO A 620 29.71 -22.68 8.10
N PRO A 621 30.22 -23.85 7.67
CA PRO A 621 31.58 -23.98 7.14
C PRO A 621 31.94 -22.97 6.04
N ALA A 622 30.98 -22.65 5.17
CA ALA A 622 31.16 -21.65 4.10
C ALA A 622 31.46 -20.23 4.62
N LEU A 623 31.01 -19.88 5.83
CA LEU A 623 31.19 -18.57 6.45
C LEU A 623 32.36 -18.50 7.44
N GLN A 624 32.89 -19.65 7.88
CA GLN A 624 33.99 -19.69 8.85
C GLN A 624 35.25 -18.92 8.40
N PRO A 625 35.67 -18.95 7.12
CA PRO A 625 36.82 -18.17 6.66
C PRO A 625 36.67 -16.65 6.85
N TYR A 626 35.42 -16.15 6.84
CA TYR A 626 35.13 -14.72 6.99
C TYR A 626 34.99 -14.30 8.46
N LEU A 627 34.59 -15.23 9.33
CA LEU A 627 34.41 -14.98 10.76
C LEU A 627 35.66 -15.29 11.59
N GLY A 628 36.54 -16.16 11.11
CA GLY A 628 37.73 -16.63 11.84
C GLY A 628 37.40 -17.52 13.04
N THR A 629 36.16 -18.03 13.13
CA THR A 629 35.68 -18.92 14.19
C THR A 629 34.60 -19.87 13.65
N ASP A 630 34.48 -21.05 14.23
CA ASP A 630 33.39 -22.00 13.98
C ASP A 630 32.17 -21.76 14.88
N ARG A 631 32.31 -20.89 15.88
CA ARG A 631 31.29 -20.61 16.90
C ARG A 631 31.33 -19.16 17.36
N ILE A 632 30.17 -18.52 17.38
CA ILE A 632 29.96 -17.21 18.00
C ILE A 632 29.59 -17.43 19.46
N THR A 633 30.41 -16.90 20.36
CA THR A 633 30.22 -16.98 21.82
C THR A 633 29.94 -15.61 22.43
N ALA A 634 29.66 -15.57 23.73
CA ALA A 634 29.53 -14.32 24.47
C ALA A 634 30.75 -13.41 24.26
N THR A 635 30.49 -12.11 24.14
CA THR A 635 31.51 -11.09 23.89
C THR A 635 32.31 -10.80 25.16
N THR A 636 33.55 -10.34 24.99
CA THR A 636 34.46 -10.01 26.10
C THR A 636 34.27 -8.59 26.64
N HIS A 637 33.72 -7.68 25.82
CA HIS A 637 33.43 -6.33 26.27
C HIS A 637 32.19 -6.30 27.17
N VAL A 638 32.13 -5.33 28.06
CA VAL A 638 30.92 -5.08 28.87
C VAL A 638 29.86 -4.42 27.97
N PRO A 639 28.64 -4.99 27.86
CA PRO A 639 27.57 -4.37 27.08
C PRO A 639 27.29 -2.93 27.53
N LEU A 640 26.93 -2.07 26.58
CA LEU A 640 26.70 -0.66 26.87
C LEU A 640 25.55 -0.47 27.87
N GLN A 641 25.82 0.28 28.93
CA GLN A 641 24.81 0.68 29.90
C GLN A 641 24.16 1.99 29.46
N TYR A 642 22.83 2.03 29.47
CA TYR A 642 22.11 3.26 29.18
C TYR A 642 22.16 4.19 30.40
N ILE A 643 22.75 5.37 30.23
CA ILE A 643 22.88 6.39 31.28
C ILE A 643 21.95 7.59 31.07
N GLY A 644 21.11 7.56 30.02
CA GLY A 644 20.18 8.66 29.74
C GLY A 644 19.06 8.76 30.80
N PRO A 645 18.34 9.89 30.83
CA PRO A 645 17.36 10.19 31.87
C PRO A 645 16.10 9.30 31.81
N ASN A 646 15.78 8.76 30.64
CA ASN A 646 14.59 7.91 30.41
C ASN A 646 14.82 6.45 30.89
N GLN A 647 15.14 6.31 32.16
CA GLN A 647 15.21 5.04 32.86
C GLN A 647 14.66 5.20 34.28
N PRO A 648 14.06 4.14 34.86
CA PRO A 648 13.69 4.17 36.27
C PRO A 648 14.93 4.50 37.11
N ARG A 649 14.97 5.67 37.73
CA ARG A 649 15.99 5.95 38.75
C ARG A 649 15.72 4.97 39.88
N LYS A 650 16.71 4.12 40.22
CA LYS A 650 16.70 3.47 41.54
C LYS A 650 16.54 4.60 42.56
N PRO A 651 15.48 4.63 43.39
CA PRO A 651 15.48 5.53 44.53
C PRO A 651 16.74 5.21 45.32
N GLY A 652 17.58 6.22 45.59
CA GLY A 652 18.68 6.02 46.51
C GLY A 652 18.10 5.46 47.81
N LEU A 653 18.73 4.42 48.38
CA LEU A 653 18.32 3.95 49.70
C LEU A 653 18.31 5.16 50.64
N PRO A 654 17.21 5.41 51.38
CA PRO A 654 17.19 6.52 52.33
C PRO A 654 18.34 6.33 53.32
N GLY A 655 19.17 7.37 53.48
CA GLY A 655 20.25 7.35 54.45
C GLY A 655 19.72 7.04 55.84
N GLN A 656 20.54 6.36 56.65
CA GLN A 656 20.23 5.94 58.03
C GLN A 656 19.46 6.99 58.87
N PRO A 657 19.70 8.32 58.76
CA PRO A 657 18.94 9.33 59.51
C PRO A 657 17.44 9.42 59.14
N ALA A 658 17.09 9.19 57.86
CA ALA A 658 15.71 9.24 57.39
C ALA A 658 14.92 8.01 57.84
N LEU A 659 15.58 6.83 57.87
CA LEU A 659 15.02 5.61 58.45
C LEU A 659 14.79 5.75 59.96
N THR A 660 15.71 6.38 60.70
CA THR A 660 15.55 6.65 62.14
C THR A 660 14.41 7.63 62.41
N ARG A 661 14.19 8.60 61.53
CA ARG A 661 13.09 9.57 61.65
C ARG A 661 11.72 8.93 61.39
N CYS A 662 11.60 8.11 60.34
CA CYS A 662 10.40 7.32 60.09
C CYS A 662 10.13 6.30 61.21
N LEU A 663 11.17 5.62 61.74
CA LEU A 663 11.01 4.71 62.87
C LEU A 663 10.59 5.45 64.14
N ALA A 664 11.12 6.63 64.40
CA ALA A 664 10.70 7.45 65.54
C ALA A 664 9.26 7.94 65.40
N GLU A 665 8.82 8.34 64.21
CA GLU A 665 7.44 8.76 63.93
C GLU A 665 6.46 7.59 64.07
N VAL A 666 6.78 6.42 63.51
CA VAL A 666 5.95 5.21 63.62
C VAL A 666 5.89 4.69 65.07
N VAL A 667 7.00 4.72 65.80
CA VAL A 667 7.02 4.33 67.22
C VAL A 667 6.24 5.32 68.09
N THR A 668 6.26 6.62 67.75
CA THR A 668 5.50 7.63 68.47
C THR A 668 3.99 7.52 68.18
N GLU A 669 3.58 7.25 66.94
CA GLU A 669 2.18 6.99 66.58
C GLU A 669 1.63 5.71 67.25
N VAL A 670 2.41 4.62 67.26
CA VAL A 670 2.00 3.34 67.85
C VAL A 670 1.92 3.41 69.39
N LEU A 671 2.73 4.26 70.04
CA LEU A 671 2.73 4.39 71.50
C LEU A 671 1.75 5.46 72.03
N THR A 672 1.29 6.41 71.19
CA THR A 672 0.39 7.49 71.64
C THR A 672 -1.09 7.22 71.32
N VAL A 673 -1.40 6.36 70.35
CA VAL A 673 -2.79 5.98 70.04
C VAL A 673 -3.00 4.51 70.38
N GLY A 674 -3.29 4.26 71.65
CA GLY A 674 -3.89 3.01 72.09
C GLY A 674 -5.32 2.89 71.55
N GLN A 675 -5.49 2.54 70.28
CA GLN A 675 -6.68 1.85 69.76
C GLN A 675 -6.45 1.36 68.33
N VAL A 676 -6.55 0.04 68.19
CA VAL A 676 -6.51 -0.71 66.93
C VAL A 676 -7.71 -0.33 66.08
N GLN A 677 -7.51 0.36 64.96
CA GLN A 677 -8.37 0.24 63.77
C GLN A 677 -7.53 0.22 62.49
N ARG A 678 -7.83 -0.79 61.66
CA ARG A 678 -7.10 -1.19 60.47
C ARG A 678 -7.33 -0.20 59.33
N GLY A 679 -6.32 0.63 59.04
CA GLY A 679 -6.26 1.48 57.84
C GLY A 679 -5.51 0.82 56.67
N PRO A 680 -5.67 1.33 55.44
CA PRO A 680 -5.14 0.74 54.20
C PRO A 680 -3.61 0.59 54.15
N CYS A 681 -2.87 1.25 55.04
CA CYS A 681 -1.41 1.12 55.15
C CYS A 681 -0.94 -0.20 55.78
N THR A 682 -1.77 -0.91 56.56
CA THR A 682 -1.40 -2.24 57.10
C THR A 682 -1.65 -3.38 56.10
N ALA A 683 -2.50 -3.17 55.08
CA ALA A 683 -2.74 -4.15 54.03
C ALA A 683 -1.58 -4.24 53.03
N LEU A 684 -0.90 -3.12 52.76
CA LEU A 684 0.33 -3.08 51.95
C LEU A 684 1.50 -3.84 52.62
N LEU A 685 1.58 -3.81 53.95
CA LEU A 685 2.58 -4.54 54.73
C LEU A 685 2.33 -6.06 54.76
N HIS A 686 1.07 -6.51 54.74
CA HIS A 686 0.77 -7.95 54.74
C HIS A 686 0.96 -8.60 53.36
N LYS A 687 0.84 -7.83 52.26
CA LYS A 687 1.02 -8.34 50.89
C LYS A 687 2.50 -8.54 50.51
N GLU A 688 3.40 -7.76 51.10
CA GLU A 688 4.86 -7.91 50.93
C GLU A 688 5.46 -9.00 51.84
N LEU A 689 4.83 -9.34 52.97
CA LEU A 689 5.36 -10.32 53.92
C LEU A 689 4.85 -11.76 53.72
N CYS A 690 3.67 -11.96 53.12
CA CYS A 690 3.05 -13.28 52.99
C CYS A 690 2.61 -13.52 51.54
N GLY A 691 3.56 -13.80 50.65
CA GLY A 691 3.23 -14.13 49.26
C GLY A 691 2.43 -15.42 49.16
N ILE A 692 1.11 -15.32 48.93
CA ILE A 692 0.17 -16.30 48.34
C ILE A 692 -1.13 -15.54 47.94
N GLU A 693 -1.64 -15.74 46.72
CA GLU A 693 -3.02 -15.40 46.30
C GLU A 693 -4.00 -16.54 46.66
N PRO A 694 -5.32 -16.32 46.91
CA PRO A 694 -6.31 -16.42 45.80
C PRO A 694 -7.71 -15.72 45.96
N HIS A 695 -8.36 -15.51 44.79
CA HIS A 695 -9.81 -15.56 44.45
C HIS A 695 -10.87 -14.56 45.00
N GLY A 696 -11.58 -13.88 44.06
CA GLY A 696 -13.04 -14.04 43.86
C GLY A 696 -14.05 -13.00 44.41
N CYS A 697 -14.85 -12.44 43.47
CA CYS A 697 -16.23 -11.89 43.58
C CYS A 697 -16.52 -10.50 44.20
N ALA A 698 -17.20 -9.66 43.37
CA ALA A 698 -18.43 -8.84 43.57
C ALA A 698 -18.73 -8.23 44.96
N SER A 699 -19.36 -7.06 45.14
CA SER A 699 -19.89 -5.98 44.30
C SER A 699 -20.37 -4.84 45.25
N THR A 700 -20.56 -3.64 44.69
CA THR A 700 -21.63 -2.64 44.99
C THR A 700 -21.77 -1.94 46.36
N GLU A 701 -21.99 -0.61 46.23
CA GLU A 701 -22.65 0.34 47.17
C GLU A 701 -21.79 0.86 48.34
N GLU A 702 -21.75 2.15 48.69
CA GLU A 702 -22.47 3.35 48.26
C GLU A 702 -21.71 4.59 48.80
N LYS A 703 -21.78 5.70 48.05
CA LYS A 703 -21.99 7.11 48.48
C LYS A 703 -21.47 7.51 49.88
N GLY A 704 -20.71 8.58 50.09
CA GLY A 704 -20.56 9.85 49.37
C GLY A 704 -20.56 10.99 50.39
N LEU A 705 -20.03 12.18 49.99
CA LEU A 705 -20.35 13.52 50.52
C LEU A 705 -19.89 13.78 52.01
N LEU A 706 -19.41 14.92 52.47
CA LEU A 706 -19.31 16.32 52.01
C LEU A 706 -18.48 17.10 53.05
N LEU A 707 -17.69 18.07 52.56
CA LEU A 707 -17.50 19.45 53.04
C LEU A 707 -17.04 19.83 54.48
N GLY A 708 -16.00 20.68 54.51
CA GLY A 708 -15.91 21.93 55.29
C GLY A 708 -15.33 21.84 56.71
N ASP A 709 -14.72 22.86 57.31
CA ASP A 709 -14.22 24.15 56.87
C ASP A 709 -13.38 24.75 58.02
N PHE A 710 -12.34 25.50 57.66
CA PHE A 710 -11.62 26.58 58.36
C PHE A 710 -11.78 26.92 59.87
N LYS A 711 -10.61 27.23 60.49
CA LYS A 711 -10.13 28.54 61.05
C LYS A 711 -9.76 28.63 62.56
N LYS A 712 -8.48 29.05 62.78
CA LYS A 712 -7.91 30.05 63.74
C LYS A 712 -7.99 29.75 65.26
N GLN A 713 -7.07 30.16 66.16
CA GLN A 713 -6.02 31.20 66.17
C GLN A 713 -5.05 31.01 67.38
N GLU A 714 -3.78 31.47 67.23
CA GLU A 714 -2.90 32.16 68.22
C GLU A 714 -2.39 31.47 69.52
N ALA A 715 -1.23 31.78 70.13
CA ALA A 715 -0.06 32.61 69.81
C ALA A 715 1.08 32.38 70.84
N GLY A 716 2.33 32.61 70.40
CA GLY A 716 3.46 33.17 71.20
C GLY A 716 4.38 32.15 71.89
N LYS A 717 5.71 32.33 71.97
CA LYS A 717 6.66 33.36 71.49
C LYS A 717 8.07 32.84 71.86
N THR A 718 9.06 32.80 70.96
CA THR A 718 10.46 33.27 71.18
C THR A 718 11.42 33.02 70.00
N ARG A 719 12.07 34.11 69.57
CA ARG A 719 13.33 34.32 68.81
C ARG A 719 13.55 33.73 67.39
N SER A 720 13.09 34.54 66.43
CA SER A 720 13.62 34.95 65.11
C SER A 720 14.65 34.07 64.37
N SER A 721 14.17 33.44 63.30
CA SER A 721 14.93 32.79 62.22
C SER A 721 15.23 33.75 61.04
N GLN A 722 15.13 35.06 61.25
CA GLN A 722 15.26 36.05 60.16
C GLN A 722 16.72 36.49 59.92
N GLU A 723 17.58 36.51 60.94
CA GLU A 723 18.97 37.00 60.80
C GLU A 723 19.94 35.99 60.14
N VAL A 724 19.53 34.74 59.89
CA VAL A 724 20.33 33.74 59.14
C VAL A 724 19.82 33.57 57.69
N ARG A 725 18.63 34.08 57.38
CA ARG A 725 18.04 34.02 56.04
C ARG A 725 18.43 35.21 55.17
N ASP A 726 18.67 36.36 55.78
CA ASP A 726 18.99 37.57 55.02
C ASP A 726 20.46 37.54 54.49
N GLU A 727 21.37 36.77 55.09
CA GLU A 727 22.75 36.60 54.56
C GLU A 727 22.86 35.54 53.43
N GLU A 728 21.99 34.53 53.40
CA GLU A 728 21.98 33.52 52.31
C GLU A 728 21.18 34.00 51.07
N GLU A 729 20.17 34.86 51.25
CA GLU A 729 19.41 35.42 50.11
C GLU A 729 20.19 36.53 49.36
N GLU A 730 21.06 37.28 50.04
CA GLU A 730 21.91 38.30 49.40
C GLU A 730 23.05 37.67 48.56
N GLU A 731 23.61 36.53 49.00
CA GLU A 731 24.67 35.81 48.28
C GLU A 731 24.14 35.06 47.04
N VAL A 732 22.88 34.60 47.08
CA VAL A 732 22.22 33.96 45.94
C VAL A 732 21.80 35.00 44.90
N ALA A 733 21.30 36.17 45.32
CA ALA A 733 20.93 37.26 44.42
C ALA A 733 22.13 37.88 43.67
N GLU A 734 23.30 37.98 44.32
CA GLU A 734 24.53 38.45 43.66
C GLU A 734 25.07 37.46 42.62
N ARG A 735 24.87 36.15 42.83
CA ARG A 735 25.30 35.09 41.89
C ARG A 735 24.37 34.97 40.68
N THR A 736 23.06 35.12 40.85
CA THR A 736 22.11 35.19 39.73
C THR A 736 22.30 36.46 38.90
N HIS A 737 22.55 37.61 39.54
CA HIS A 737 22.80 38.86 38.80
C HIS A 737 24.10 38.81 37.97
N LYS A 738 25.19 38.21 38.51
CA LYS A 738 26.44 38.01 37.75
C LYS A 738 26.28 37.03 36.59
N SER A 739 25.43 36.01 36.73
CA SER A 739 25.12 35.05 35.67
C SER A 739 24.29 35.67 34.54
N GLU A 740 23.30 36.50 34.87
CA GLU A 740 22.44 37.18 33.89
C GLU A 740 23.20 38.28 33.12
N VAL A 741 24.10 39.01 33.78
CA VAL A 741 24.98 40.00 33.12
C VAL A 741 25.98 39.31 32.19
N GLN A 742 26.44 38.10 32.53
CA GLN A 742 27.34 37.31 31.69
C GLN A 742 26.62 36.69 30.48
N GLU A 743 25.37 36.24 30.64
CA GLU A 743 24.52 35.80 29.52
C GLU A 743 24.11 36.96 28.60
N GLN A 744 23.83 38.15 29.15
CA GLN A 744 23.59 39.34 28.34
C GLN A 744 24.83 39.78 27.57
N ALA A 745 26.03 39.76 28.19
CA ALA A 745 27.27 40.10 27.49
C ALA A 745 27.59 39.13 26.33
N ILE A 746 27.33 37.83 26.51
CA ILE A 746 27.50 36.80 25.47
C ILE A 746 26.45 36.96 24.35
N ARG A 747 25.20 37.30 24.69
CA ARG A 747 24.16 37.62 23.68
C ARG A 747 24.49 38.87 22.88
N THR A 748 25.02 39.91 23.51
CA THR A 748 25.39 41.16 22.80
C THR A 748 26.61 40.97 21.90
N GLN A 749 27.59 40.13 22.29
CA GLN A 749 28.70 39.74 21.42
C GLN A 749 28.25 38.86 20.25
N GLY A 750 27.30 37.93 20.47
CA GLY A 750 26.70 37.12 19.42
C GLY A 750 25.89 37.94 18.40
N HIS A 751 25.12 38.94 18.87
CA HIS A 751 24.38 39.83 17.98
C HIS A 751 25.27 40.75 17.14
N HIS A 752 26.45 41.15 17.63
CA HIS A 752 27.40 41.96 16.86
C HIS A 752 28.14 41.15 15.79
N GLN A 753 28.42 39.86 16.05
CA GLN A 753 28.98 38.94 15.05
C GLN A 753 27.94 38.51 14.00
N LEU A 754 26.68 38.33 14.39
CA LEU A 754 25.59 38.02 13.46
C LEU A 754 25.26 39.21 12.54
N HIS A 755 25.27 40.44 13.04
CA HIS A 755 25.06 41.62 12.19
C HIS A 755 26.20 41.85 11.18
N GLN A 756 27.46 41.55 11.52
CA GLN A 756 28.57 41.61 10.55
C GLN A 756 28.50 40.51 9.48
N GLU A 757 27.98 39.32 9.80
CA GLU A 757 27.77 38.23 8.83
C GLU A 757 26.48 38.41 8.00
N GLU A 758 25.48 39.15 8.52
CA GLU A 758 24.27 39.53 7.80
C GLU A 758 24.53 40.68 6.81
N ASP A 759 25.33 41.69 7.17
CA ASP A 759 25.71 42.78 6.25
C ASP A 759 26.57 42.27 5.06
N GLU A 760 27.46 41.28 5.28
CA GLU A 760 28.24 40.62 4.20
C GLU A 760 27.40 39.64 3.36
N LYS A 761 26.22 39.22 3.85
CA LYS A 761 25.24 38.41 3.10
C LYS A 761 24.29 39.29 2.29
N GLU A 762 23.83 40.41 2.83
CA GLU A 762 22.98 41.36 2.09
C GLU A 762 23.72 41.96 0.88
N GLU A 763 25.03 42.25 0.98
CA GLU A 763 25.82 42.71 -0.18
C GLU A 763 26.01 41.62 -1.26
N LYS A 764 25.93 40.33 -0.90
CA LYS A 764 25.99 39.20 -1.86
C LYS A 764 24.62 38.84 -2.43
N GLU A 765 23.56 38.94 -1.62
CA GLU A 765 22.18 38.73 -2.06
C GLU A 765 21.76 39.86 -3.03
N ASP A 766 22.22 41.10 -2.86
CA ASP A 766 21.98 42.19 -3.83
C ASP A 766 22.71 42.03 -5.18
N GLU A 767 23.82 41.27 -5.22
CA GLU A 767 24.49 40.89 -6.47
C GLU A 767 23.81 39.69 -7.14
N GLU A 768 23.29 38.71 -6.38
CA GLU A 768 22.51 37.58 -6.90
C GLU A 768 21.09 37.99 -7.35
N GLU A 769 20.42 38.93 -6.67
CA GLU A 769 19.09 39.42 -7.05
C GLU A 769 19.12 40.23 -8.36
N LYS A 770 20.27 40.82 -8.71
CA LYS A 770 20.51 41.46 -10.02
C LYS A 770 20.72 40.44 -11.15
N GLU A 771 21.15 39.21 -10.85
CA GLU A 771 21.20 38.10 -11.82
C GLU A 771 19.85 37.38 -11.95
N GLU A 772 19.07 37.24 -10.87
CA GLU A 772 17.75 36.58 -10.90
C GLU A 772 16.68 37.37 -11.65
N ARG A 773 16.72 38.72 -11.66
CA ARG A 773 15.80 39.54 -12.47
C ARG A 773 15.92 39.35 -13.99
N LYS A 774 16.86 38.51 -14.46
CA LYS A 774 17.01 38.10 -15.87
C LYS A 774 16.41 36.74 -16.22
N ARG A 775 15.82 35.98 -15.30
CA ARG A 775 15.23 34.65 -15.61
C ARG A 775 13.75 34.58 -15.21
N GLY A 776 12.91 34.26 -16.20
CA GLY A 776 11.45 34.13 -16.07
C GLY A 776 11.00 32.89 -15.26
N PRO A 777 9.69 32.68 -15.11
CA PRO A 777 9.12 31.87 -14.02
C PRO A 777 9.13 30.34 -14.25
N VAL A 778 8.95 29.66 -13.11
CA VAL A 778 8.93 28.22 -12.75
C VAL A 778 8.35 27.23 -13.78
N GLU A 779 9.04 26.10 -13.99
CA GLU A 779 8.64 24.98 -14.85
C GLU A 779 7.90 23.84 -14.09
N THR A 780 6.74 23.43 -14.61
CA THR A 780 5.81 22.38 -14.16
C THR A 780 6.10 20.99 -14.79
N PHE A 781 5.31 19.96 -14.47
CA PHE A 781 5.42 18.62 -15.08
C PHE A 781 5.28 18.64 -16.62
N GLU A 782 4.46 19.55 -17.14
CA GLU A 782 4.29 19.79 -18.58
C GLU A 782 5.61 20.26 -19.24
N ASP A 783 6.41 21.05 -18.52
CA ASP A 783 7.67 21.61 -19.01
C ASP A 783 8.81 20.57 -19.04
N LEU A 784 8.79 19.60 -18.12
CA LEU A 784 9.74 18.48 -18.12
C LEU A 784 9.44 17.48 -19.25
N TRP A 785 8.16 17.27 -19.58
CA TRP A 785 7.73 16.42 -20.71
C TRP A 785 7.99 17.10 -22.07
N GLN A 786 7.72 18.40 -22.20
CA GLN A 786 8.07 19.23 -23.37
C GLN A 786 9.57 19.16 -23.67
N ARG A 787 10.44 19.30 -22.66
CA ARG A 787 11.90 19.14 -22.83
C ARG A 787 12.33 17.74 -23.26
N HIS A 788 11.57 16.71 -22.89
CA HIS A 788 11.84 15.34 -23.31
C HIS A 788 11.42 15.10 -24.77
N LEU A 789 10.31 15.72 -25.21
CA LEU A 789 9.88 15.75 -26.61
C LEU A 789 10.84 16.57 -27.51
N GLU A 790 11.34 17.71 -27.03
CA GLU A 790 12.28 18.56 -27.78
C GLU A 790 13.67 17.91 -27.96
N ASN A 791 14.14 17.13 -26.98
CA ASN A 791 15.42 16.40 -27.09
C ASN A 791 15.28 15.01 -27.74
N GLY A 792 14.10 14.38 -27.69
CA GLY A 792 13.81 13.08 -28.31
C GLY A 792 13.29 13.16 -29.76
N GLY A 793 12.79 14.33 -30.17
CA GLY A 793 12.16 14.55 -31.46
C GLY A 793 13.07 14.33 -32.68
N ASP A 794 14.39 14.54 -32.54
CA ASP A 794 15.33 14.36 -33.66
C ASP A 794 15.87 12.93 -33.80
N LEU A 795 15.68 12.07 -32.77
CA LEU A 795 16.05 10.65 -32.82
C LEU A 795 14.87 9.76 -33.23
N GLN A 796 13.65 10.05 -32.75
CA GLN A 796 12.44 9.32 -33.12
C GLN A 796 12.13 9.45 -34.62
N LYS A 797 12.39 10.63 -35.21
CA LYS A 797 12.21 10.86 -36.64
C LYS A 797 13.20 10.08 -37.51
N ARG A 798 14.48 10.01 -37.10
CA ARG A 798 15.54 9.33 -37.86
C ARG A 798 15.46 7.80 -37.83
N VAL A 799 14.82 7.20 -36.83
CA VAL A 799 14.67 5.75 -36.70
C VAL A 799 13.36 5.27 -37.34
N ALA A 800 12.27 6.03 -37.22
CA ALA A 800 11.01 5.70 -37.90
C ALA A 800 11.07 5.91 -39.43
N GLU A 801 11.74 6.97 -39.91
CA GLU A 801 11.91 7.22 -41.36
C GLU A 801 12.88 6.22 -42.02
N LYS A 802 13.85 5.66 -41.27
CA LYS A 802 14.76 4.62 -41.80
C LYS A 802 14.16 3.21 -41.83
N ALA A 803 13.05 2.97 -41.13
CA ALA A 803 12.35 1.70 -41.13
C ALA A 803 11.20 1.64 -42.16
N SER A 804 10.81 2.77 -42.77
CA SER A 804 9.71 2.83 -43.76
C SER A 804 10.17 2.96 -45.21
N ASP A 805 11.43 3.33 -45.48
CA ASP A 805 11.92 3.61 -46.85
C ASP A 805 12.87 2.53 -47.43
N LYS A 806 12.87 1.32 -46.87
CA LYS A 806 13.64 0.18 -47.41
C LYS A 806 12.78 -1.00 -47.79
N GLU A 807 11.71 -0.73 -48.53
CA GLU A 807 10.99 -1.77 -49.27
C GLU A 807 10.42 -1.22 -50.59
N THR A 808 11.31 -0.76 -51.47
CA THR A 808 11.09 -0.77 -52.94
C THR A 808 12.38 -0.42 -53.68
N THR A 809 12.73 -1.24 -54.70
CA THR A 809 13.84 -1.12 -55.67
C THR A 809 15.27 -1.49 -55.24
N GLN A 810 15.45 -2.81 -55.08
CA GLN A 810 16.38 -3.70 -55.81
C GLN A 810 17.49 -3.11 -56.74
N PHE A 811 18.74 -3.51 -56.44
CA PHE A 811 19.87 -3.89 -57.33
C PHE A 811 20.50 -2.88 -58.34
N GLN A 812 21.79 -2.56 -58.18
CA GLN A 812 22.95 -3.04 -58.99
C GLN A 812 24.24 -2.24 -58.68
N ALA A 813 25.40 -2.91 -58.83
CA ALA A 813 26.80 -2.42 -58.76
C ALA A 813 27.32 -2.08 -57.34
N GLU A 814 28.50 -2.52 -56.88
CA GLU A 814 29.66 -3.12 -57.52
C GLU A 814 30.53 -3.76 -56.42
N GLU A 815 31.15 -4.90 -56.75
CA GLU A 815 32.29 -5.47 -56.05
C GLU A 815 33.51 -4.53 -56.10
N GLU A 816 34.31 -4.54 -55.03
CA GLU A 816 35.80 -4.64 -55.02
C GLU A 816 36.47 -3.75 -53.96
N GLY A 817 37.48 -4.32 -53.28
CA GLY A 817 38.62 -3.57 -52.72
C GLY A 817 38.57 -3.26 -51.22
N VAL A 818 39.00 -4.14 -50.31
CA VAL A 818 40.40 -4.39 -49.88
C VAL A 818 40.97 -3.38 -48.85
N ARG A 819 41.14 -3.90 -47.62
CA ARG A 819 42.27 -3.80 -46.65
C ARG A 819 42.72 -2.47 -46.00
N VAL A 820 42.68 -2.53 -44.65
CA VAL A 820 43.77 -2.45 -43.63
C VAL A 820 44.68 -1.21 -43.55
N LEU A 821 44.91 -0.83 -42.27
CA LEU A 821 46.01 -0.08 -41.59
C LEU A 821 45.40 1.17 -40.90
N GLY A 822 45.43 1.34 -39.57
CA GLY A 822 46.50 1.09 -38.62
C GLY A 822 47.18 2.44 -38.30
N GLY A 823 47.17 2.89 -37.05
CA GLY A 823 48.00 4.03 -36.64
C GLY A 823 47.46 4.85 -35.47
N ASP A 824 48.12 4.70 -34.33
CA ASP A 824 48.11 5.57 -33.16
C ASP A 824 48.33 7.06 -33.49
N HIS A 825 47.75 7.97 -32.71
CA HIS A 825 48.54 8.82 -31.80
C HIS A 825 47.68 9.86 -31.05
N SER A 826 47.94 9.91 -29.75
CA SER A 826 47.71 11.00 -28.80
C SER A 826 48.16 12.38 -29.32
N LEU A 827 47.52 13.45 -28.84
CA LEU A 827 48.18 14.55 -28.11
C LEU A 827 47.17 15.57 -27.57
N TRP A 828 47.25 15.77 -26.25
CA TRP A 828 46.74 16.91 -25.49
C TRP A 828 47.83 18.00 -25.39
N GLN A 829 47.41 19.19 -24.95
CA GLN A 829 48.14 20.44 -24.64
C GLN A 829 48.09 21.47 -25.78
N GLY A 830 47.61 22.70 -25.61
CA GLY A 830 47.40 23.52 -24.42
C GLY A 830 48.19 24.83 -24.61
N ALA A 831 47.53 25.99 -24.68
CA ALA A 831 48.20 27.29 -24.56
C ALA A 831 47.22 28.39 -24.14
N GLU A 832 47.69 29.17 -23.19
CA GLU A 832 47.04 30.22 -22.40
C GLU A 832 47.06 31.63 -23.04
N ARG A 833 46.16 32.48 -22.51
CA ARG A 833 46.30 33.91 -22.09
C ARG A 833 46.34 35.08 -23.09
N GLY A 834 45.50 36.07 -22.72
CA GLY A 834 45.71 37.53 -22.79
C GLY A 834 45.23 38.18 -24.10
N GLY A 835 44.44 39.25 -24.14
CA GLY A 835 44.04 40.25 -23.16
C GLY A 835 44.06 41.63 -23.85
N GLY A 836 42.89 42.26 -24.02
CA GLY A 836 42.67 43.72 -23.95
C GLY A 836 42.92 44.64 -25.17
N GLU A 837 41.84 45.37 -25.52
CA GLU A 837 41.77 46.78 -26.01
C GLU A 837 42.15 47.08 -27.50
N ARG A 838 41.51 47.98 -28.27
CA ARG A 838 40.35 48.92 -28.16
C ARG A 838 40.13 49.58 -29.57
N HIS A 839 38.87 49.93 -29.90
CA HIS A 839 38.35 51.05 -30.76
C HIS A 839 38.84 51.19 -32.23
N GLU A 840 38.09 51.72 -33.21
CA GLU A 840 36.74 52.26 -33.40
C GLU A 840 36.53 52.39 -34.93
N ASP A 841 35.30 52.25 -35.44
CA ASP A 841 34.76 53.17 -36.46
C ASP A 841 33.23 52.96 -36.62
N SER A 842 32.51 54.06 -36.40
CA SER A 842 31.06 54.31 -36.56
C SER A 842 30.75 54.81 -38.00
N PRO A 843 29.48 55.00 -38.50
CA PRO A 843 28.33 55.55 -37.77
C PRO A 843 26.89 55.08 -38.13
N HIS A 844 25.98 55.41 -37.21
CA HIS A 844 24.49 55.41 -37.23
C HIS A 844 23.88 56.45 -38.22
N PRO A 845 22.56 56.41 -38.58
CA PRO A 845 21.51 56.96 -37.68
C PRO A 845 20.05 56.45 -37.76
N HIS A 846 19.36 56.67 -36.61
CA HIS A 846 17.93 56.91 -36.34
C HIS A 846 16.90 55.76 -36.25
N HIS A 847 16.33 55.61 -35.04
CA HIS A 847 14.95 55.15 -34.81
C HIS A 847 14.22 56.10 -33.85
N HIS A 848 13.00 56.48 -34.23
CA HIS A 848 12.03 57.25 -33.44
C HIS A 848 11.15 56.32 -32.58
N HIS A 849 10.79 56.83 -31.40
CA HIS A 849 9.78 56.30 -30.48
C HIS A 849 8.36 56.27 -31.07
N HIS A 850 7.63 55.19 -30.79
CA HIS A 850 6.16 55.17 -30.65
C HIS A 850 5.75 54.33 -29.43
N GLN A 851 4.69 54.78 -28.75
CA GLN A 851 4.11 54.32 -27.48
C GLN A 851 3.43 52.93 -27.55
N PRO A 852 3.21 52.26 -26.40
CA PRO A 852 2.44 51.01 -26.31
C PRO A 852 0.93 51.25 -26.13
N GLU A 853 0.11 50.48 -26.86
CA GLU A 853 -1.34 50.37 -26.66
C GLU A 853 -1.69 49.24 -25.68
N ALA A 854 -2.87 49.38 -25.05
CA ALA A 854 -3.28 48.79 -23.79
C ALA A 854 -3.86 47.36 -23.88
N GLU A 855 -3.50 46.54 -22.89
CA GLU A 855 -4.13 45.25 -22.54
C GLU A 855 -5.43 45.45 -21.72
N PRO A 856 -6.38 44.49 -21.74
CA PRO A 856 -7.70 44.69 -21.18
C PRO A 856 -7.68 44.62 -19.64
N ARG A 857 -8.09 45.72 -18.99
CA ARG A 857 -8.16 45.85 -17.52
C ARG A 857 -9.19 44.91 -16.84
N GLN A 858 -10.08 44.27 -17.59
CA GLN A 858 -11.15 43.43 -17.04
C GLN A 858 -10.68 42.06 -16.52
N GLU A 859 -9.67 41.43 -17.13
CA GLU A 859 -9.20 40.10 -16.68
C GLU A 859 -8.35 40.16 -15.40
N LYS A 860 -7.70 41.30 -15.13
CA LYS A 860 -6.92 41.51 -13.89
C LYS A 860 -7.80 41.83 -12.68
N GLU A 861 -8.91 42.54 -12.86
CA GLU A 861 -9.87 42.78 -11.77
C GLU A 861 -10.64 41.50 -11.40
N GLU A 862 -11.05 40.68 -12.36
CA GLU A 862 -11.72 39.40 -12.07
C GLU A 862 -10.80 38.35 -11.44
N ALA A 863 -9.51 38.35 -11.76
CA ALA A 863 -8.52 37.48 -11.09
C ALA A 863 -8.27 37.91 -9.64
N SER A 864 -8.15 39.23 -9.40
CA SER A 864 -7.98 39.79 -8.06
C SER A 864 -9.18 39.53 -7.15
N GLU A 865 -10.42 39.64 -7.65
CA GLU A 865 -11.62 39.35 -6.87
C GLU A 865 -11.79 37.85 -6.57
N ARG A 866 -11.23 36.95 -7.39
CA ARG A 866 -11.22 35.50 -7.13
C ARG A 866 -10.20 35.13 -6.07
N GLU A 867 -9.01 35.73 -6.10
CA GLU A 867 -7.98 35.53 -5.08
C GLU A 867 -8.44 36.05 -3.71
N GLU A 868 -9.10 37.22 -3.64
CA GLU A 868 -9.66 37.72 -2.37
C GLU A 868 -10.74 36.79 -1.79
N LYS A 869 -11.61 36.21 -2.64
CA LYS A 869 -12.62 35.23 -2.20
C LYS A 869 -12.02 33.92 -1.73
N GLU A 870 -10.96 33.44 -2.36
CA GLU A 870 -10.26 32.23 -1.92
C GLU A 870 -9.54 32.45 -0.58
N VAL A 871 -8.95 33.63 -0.38
CA VAL A 871 -8.35 34.01 0.90
C VAL A 871 -9.41 34.09 2.00
N GLU A 872 -10.56 34.73 1.78
CA GLU A 872 -11.66 34.76 2.76
C GLU A 872 -12.18 33.35 3.11
N GLN A 873 -12.28 32.45 2.12
CA GLN A 873 -12.69 31.06 2.37
C GLN A 873 -11.66 30.30 3.22
N LEU A 874 -10.37 30.50 2.98
CA LEU A 874 -9.30 29.90 3.77
C LEU A 874 -9.24 30.45 5.20
N GLU A 875 -9.51 31.73 5.38
CA GLU A 875 -9.60 32.33 6.72
C GLU A 875 -10.81 31.82 7.50
N HIS A 876 -11.97 31.64 6.84
CA HIS A 876 -13.13 31.04 7.46
C HIS A 876 -12.88 29.58 7.88
N LEU A 877 -12.24 28.78 7.02
CA LEU A 877 -11.85 27.40 7.33
C LEU A 877 -10.86 27.31 8.49
N ARG A 878 -9.90 28.23 8.56
CA ARG A 878 -8.94 28.35 9.67
C ARG A 878 -9.66 28.61 11.00
N ASP A 879 -10.64 29.50 11.00
CA ASP A 879 -11.39 29.86 12.21
C ASP A 879 -12.35 28.75 12.66
N GLU A 880 -12.95 27.99 11.73
CA GLU A 880 -13.72 26.78 12.06
C GLU A 880 -12.82 25.68 12.65
N LEU A 881 -11.65 25.43 12.06
CA LEU A 881 -10.67 24.48 12.60
C LEU A 881 -10.24 24.84 14.02
N LYS A 882 -10.07 26.13 14.30
CA LYS A 882 -9.71 26.65 15.63
C LYS A 882 -10.82 26.43 16.66
N LYS A 883 -12.08 26.65 16.27
CA LYS A 883 -13.25 26.34 17.12
C LYS A 883 -13.37 24.83 17.40
N VAL A 884 -13.11 23.99 16.40
CA VAL A 884 -13.13 22.54 16.57
C VAL A 884 -12.01 22.08 17.50
N THR A 885 -10.79 22.61 17.39
CA THR A 885 -9.69 22.28 18.31
C THR A 885 -9.96 22.75 19.74
N GLU A 886 -10.56 23.92 19.94
CA GLU A 886 -10.97 24.39 21.27
C GLU A 886 -12.06 23.50 21.87
N THR A 887 -13.06 23.13 21.09
CA THR A 887 -14.15 22.24 21.54
C THR A 887 -13.63 20.84 21.90
N LEU A 888 -12.71 20.30 21.09
CA LEU A 888 -12.06 19.01 21.34
C LEU A 888 -11.16 19.06 22.58
N GLY A 889 -10.44 20.18 22.77
CA GLY A 889 -9.63 20.44 23.96
C GLY A 889 -10.47 20.54 25.23
N GLU A 890 -11.66 21.12 25.17
CA GLU A 890 -12.60 21.15 26.29
C GLU A 890 -13.23 19.77 26.58
N GLN A 891 -13.53 18.98 25.56
CA GLN A 891 -14.00 17.59 25.73
C GLN A 891 -12.92 16.70 26.36
N LEU A 892 -11.67 16.78 25.88
CA LEU A 892 -10.55 16.03 26.45
C LEU A 892 -10.28 16.41 27.91
N ARG A 893 -10.43 17.69 28.29
CA ARG A 893 -10.33 18.11 29.70
C ARG A 893 -11.50 17.64 30.57
N ARG A 894 -12.66 17.32 29.99
CA ARG A 894 -13.82 16.76 30.70
C ARG A 894 -13.75 15.25 30.86
N GLU A 895 -13.06 14.55 29.96
CA GLU A 895 -12.97 13.08 29.98
C GLU A 895 -11.73 12.54 30.72
N GLY A 896 -10.77 13.40 31.07
CA GLY A 896 -9.63 13.07 31.95
C GLY A 896 -8.35 12.79 31.19
#